data_AF-A0AAX1EEN0-F1
#
_entry.id   AF-A0AAX1EEN0-F1
#
_cell.length_a   1.000
_cell.length_b   1.000
_cell.length_c   1.000
_cell.angle_alpha   90.00
_cell.angle_beta   90.00
_cell.angle_gamma   90.00
#
_symmetry.space_group_name_H-M   'P 1'
#
loop_
_entity.id
_entity.type
_entity.pdbx_description
1 polymer ?
#
loop_
_entity_poly.entity_id
_entity_poly.type
_entity_poly.pdbx_seq_one_letter_code
_entity_poly.pdbx_strand_id
1 'polypeptide(L)'
;MSKKWVLAMPSMDLLIYSLTRVEEIIAKLQHQYNAFDENEANARYTLLYVNASIWFYKLNPHLIPESEFDQLIESIEQLPHDHTLLNEMLSSLIFIHDLLNERQPDKERQQKIDKALQNISTDVFKEIHASSSSFTANYIYSNLAKPIQLIDSSLLHKENIMEVFTKAVEEKKRYKDDKLGDQLVDALTKLLELNNKISSEQQIELLEKWIVGYGLKQFTEKELSRILHALLNHSEDKESFVKDFLTAYLKSYDGFPRKSEGKNILLEGISLIFPLLDNSLPPKRFLQLLSEVGFDLKDPRASENDDAFGEYMFFMSFYKDSTEIEADSSYDNVTLRFVFKNKKLYYLFQLLGRNAVPDIQLFESKILRQLPIFTQSDLFSQYKHLENELVKFISLFIKVNENAPTHQQRNILLYFTKYHNTIKQIIKIMGAEGIRYMQNHLAGTVIHLERTLESMPILPNDLQQFLAIYFQQSHLSIKEHPEEIRAFITCITAIAALITVAKDPFYYEDESQYDKPQFYLDKSKEKTPKEFLFLLAEILLKEILNEKGADLNQEDITCIFKRIEPARFAQLAAASQRMANDEYRDVYLSLLRLDLTEGNVDNFLHNTEQEDPLGSSLARHNQKIRKKLEKKGISPKTALHYDKTYDFIILPGGNANLSQGNALVVLWTYLNQLKEEAQNDLASKKISNNKNRERLQAIIKYIEQLQKLILAESSSSTKVIAEGMAKPNAKALVKKIITNIHALAQHSAENSTSFHEFAQHTVDQTVLIDNLEQKKSTGSINKLNLHHFSVEQWPKEKLMTFFLGDEVGCCLATTNSQFQAMVQRRMDDALLFHVAVDKTTNRPAALIWLYLAETEDGKIVLVANFFEVNTKYAVNDMVRRGLLNGLLQFTQQYLQENPGIEAFYMNKLSYGWNIRDLDRYPVVDVNLVDKLGGPYIPGFEGEELGIDKNERLTLTDQKYYLVSLKQSQFHQLDLQVLAEDSESTLIEKNRILQKAILALSEKEMDLDKLKEAISTQYSLELAPFYHYPIVKDPRFAKDVDIALQSVSEKAESKEKVAIPAPMFFSQPPEKKKENSSEYNHKKVL
;
A
#
# COMPACT_ATOMS: atom_id res chain seq x y z
N MET A 1 -26.35 -50.01 23.20
CA MET A 1 -25.17 -49.82 22.34
C MET A 1 -25.15 -48.38 21.86
N SER A 2 -24.16 -47.63 22.30
CA SER A 2 -24.12 -46.17 22.27
C SER A 2 -23.82 -45.61 20.87
N LYS A 3 -24.74 -44.79 20.34
CA LYS A 3 -24.41 -43.75 19.37
C LYS A 3 -23.55 -42.71 20.08
N LYS A 4 -22.24 -42.76 19.87
CA LYS A 4 -21.26 -41.86 20.49
C LYS A 4 -20.17 -41.49 19.48
N TRP A 5 -20.57 -40.91 18.36
CA TRP A 5 -19.70 -40.26 17.38
C TRP A 5 -20.47 -39.06 16.81
N VAL A 6 -19.74 -38.04 16.37
CA VAL A 6 -20.14 -36.68 15.92
C VAL A 6 -19.99 -35.61 17.02
N LEU A 7 -19.38 -34.48 16.63
CA LEU A 7 -18.93 -33.30 17.40
C LEU A 7 -17.47 -33.31 17.88
N ALA A 8 -16.55 -33.34 16.92
CA ALA A 8 -15.24 -32.72 17.05
C ALA A 8 -14.94 -32.04 15.70
N MET A 9 -15.11 -30.71 15.60
CA MET A 9 -14.29 -29.97 14.64
C MET A 9 -12.82 -30.18 15.07
N PRO A 10 -11.88 -30.34 14.13
CA PRO A 10 -10.48 -30.17 14.45
C PRO A 10 -10.31 -28.70 14.84
N SER A 11 -10.39 -28.44 16.14
CA SER A 11 -9.51 -27.61 16.93
C SER A 11 -8.67 -26.54 16.15
N MET A 12 -7.89 -26.96 15.15
CA MET A 12 -7.14 -26.14 14.19
C MET A 12 -7.98 -25.18 13.33
N ASP A 13 -9.16 -25.59 12.83
CA ASP A 13 -10.03 -24.77 11.97
C ASP A 13 -10.53 -23.52 12.70
N LEU A 14 -10.72 -23.58 14.01
CA LEU A 14 -11.16 -22.44 14.83
C LEU A 14 -10.04 -21.41 15.03
N LEU A 15 -8.79 -21.87 15.21
CA LEU A 15 -7.61 -21.01 15.30
C LEU A 15 -7.29 -20.38 13.93
N ILE A 16 -7.30 -21.19 12.86
CA ILE A 16 -7.14 -20.72 11.47
C ILE A 16 -8.21 -19.69 11.17
N TYR A 17 -9.49 -19.99 11.42
CA TYR A 17 -10.58 -19.05 11.15
C TYR A 17 -10.45 -17.76 11.96
N SER A 18 -10.09 -17.84 13.26
CA SER A 18 -9.90 -16.64 14.09
C SER A 18 -8.75 -15.77 13.56
N LEU A 19 -7.65 -16.38 13.12
CA LEU A 19 -6.51 -15.68 12.53
C LEU A 19 -6.80 -15.14 11.14
N THR A 20 -7.50 -15.89 10.28
CA THR A 20 -7.98 -15.44 8.97
C THR A 20 -8.93 -14.25 9.12
N ARG A 21 -9.84 -14.25 10.10
CA ARG A 21 -10.69 -13.08 10.38
C ARG A 21 -9.88 -11.90 10.91
N VAL A 22 -8.88 -12.10 11.77
CA VAL A 22 -7.97 -11.02 12.19
C VAL A 22 -7.24 -10.41 10.98
N GLU A 23 -6.78 -11.21 10.03
CA GLU A 23 -6.15 -10.75 8.79
C GLU A 23 -7.11 -9.94 7.92
N GLU A 24 -8.33 -10.42 7.68
CA GLU A 24 -9.33 -9.71 6.89
C GLU A 24 -9.80 -8.42 7.57
N ILE A 25 -9.89 -8.42 8.90
CA ILE A 25 -10.18 -7.23 9.69
C ILE A 25 -9.07 -6.19 9.48
N ILE A 26 -7.80 -6.59 9.50
CA ILE A 26 -6.66 -5.68 9.32
C ILE A 26 -6.54 -5.20 7.88
N ALA A 27 -6.76 -6.07 6.89
CA ALA A 27 -6.83 -5.69 5.48
C ALA A 27 -7.96 -4.69 5.22
N LYS A 28 -9.15 -4.92 5.82
CA LYS A 28 -10.28 -3.97 5.78
C LYS A 28 -9.94 -2.65 6.48
N LEU A 29 -9.22 -2.67 7.61
CA LEU A 29 -8.81 -1.44 8.32
C LEU A 29 -7.77 -0.63 7.55
N GLN A 30 -6.79 -1.29 6.94
CA GLN A 30 -5.81 -0.66 6.05
C GLN A 30 -6.51 -0.01 4.85
N HIS A 31 -7.49 -0.71 4.25
CA HIS A 31 -8.24 -0.22 3.10
C HIS A 31 -9.26 0.88 3.44
N GLN A 32 -10.01 0.77 4.55
CA GLN A 32 -11.09 1.71 4.88
C GLN A 32 -10.59 3.02 5.47
N TYR A 33 -9.48 3.00 6.21
CA TYR A 33 -9.11 4.18 6.98
C TYR A 33 -7.98 5.00 6.38
N ASN A 34 -7.06 4.45 5.56
CA ASN A 34 -5.88 5.19 5.05
C ASN A 34 -5.15 6.05 6.12
N ALA A 35 -5.39 5.80 7.42
CA ALA A 35 -5.15 6.73 8.52
C ALA A 35 -4.52 6.08 9.75
N PHE A 36 -4.35 4.76 9.76
CA PHE A 36 -3.51 4.10 10.76
C PHE A 36 -2.07 4.11 10.28
N ASP A 37 -1.14 4.52 11.15
CA ASP A 37 0.29 4.31 10.95
C ASP A 37 0.55 2.80 10.81
N GLU A 38 1.47 2.42 9.93
CA GLU A 38 1.84 1.02 9.68
C GLU A 38 2.28 0.33 10.99
N ASN A 39 2.93 1.09 11.89
CA ASN A 39 3.33 0.63 13.22
C ASN A 39 2.12 0.27 14.10
N GLU A 40 1.05 1.08 14.07
CA GLU A 40 -0.16 0.79 14.85
C GLU A 40 -0.89 -0.44 14.30
N ALA A 41 -0.99 -0.55 12.97
CA ALA A 41 -1.56 -1.74 12.32
C ALA A 41 -0.77 -3.01 12.68
N ASN A 42 0.56 -2.93 12.64
CA ASN A 42 1.45 -4.03 13.02
C ASN A 42 1.32 -4.38 14.51
N ALA A 43 1.26 -3.39 15.39
CA ALA A 43 1.10 -3.64 16.83
C ALA A 43 -0.24 -4.29 17.17
N ARG A 44 -1.33 -3.84 16.53
CA ARG A 44 -2.66 -4.47 16.65
C ARG A 44 -2.65 -5.89 16.13
N TYR A 45 -1.98 -6.13 14.99
CA TYR A 45 -1.79 -7.48 14.45
C TYR A 45 -1.05 -8.37 15.45
N THR A 46 0.14 -7.94 15.90
CA THR A 46 0.98 -8.70 16.83
C THR A 46 0.22 -9.02 18.11
N LEU A 47 -0.50 -8.05 18.68
CA LEU A 47 -1.30 -8.25 19.88
C LEU A 47 -2.41 -9.29 19.66
N LEU A 48 -3.16 -9.21 18.57
CA LEU A 48 -4.20 -10.18 18.26
C LEU A 48 -3.62 -11.58 18.03
N TYR A 49 -2.52 -11.68 17.27
CA TYR A 49 -1.83 -12.92 16.97
C TYR A 49 -1.30 -13.61 18.24
N VAL A 50 -0.52 -12.87 19.03
CA VAL A 50 0.06 -13.34 20.29
C VAL A 50 -1.03 -13.81 21.24
N ASN A 51 -2.09 -13.02 21.41
CA ASN A 51 -3.14 -13.37 22.37
C ASN A 51 -3.98 -14.58 21.93
N ALA A 52 -4.17 -14.77 20.63
CA ALA A 52 -4.75 -16.01 20.10
C ALA A 52 -3.83 -17.21 20.38
N SER A 53 -2.51 -17.04 20.29
CA SER A 53 -1.52 -18.11 20.49
C SER A 53 -1.14 -18.38 21.96
N ILE A 54 -1.39 -17.45 22.89
CA ILE A 54 -1.00 -17.57 24.31
C ILE A 54 -1.50 -18.88 24.95
N TRP A 55 -2.72 -19.30 24.61
CA TRP A 55 -3.27 -20.54 25.15
C TRP A 55 -2.62 -21.78 24.57
N PHE A 56 -2.28 -21.75 23.27
CA PHE A 56 -1.49 -22.81 22.65
C PHE A 56 -0.16 -22.99 23.38
N TYR A 57 0.48 -21.88 23.76
CA TYR A 57 1.73 -21.85 24.52
C TYR A 57 1.60 -22.32 25.96
N LYS A 58 0.52 -21.98 26.66
CA LYS A 58 0.23 -22.52 28.00
C LYS A 58 0.16 -24.05 28.01
N LEU A 59 -0.52 -24.62 27.01
CA LEU A 59 -0.69 -26.06 26.88
C LEU A 59 0.55 -26.75 26.31
N ASN A 60 1.35 -26.05 25.51
CA ASN A 60 2.58 -26.56 24.90
C ASN A 60 3.78 -25.61 25.17
N PRO A 61 4.27 -25.51 26.41
CA PRO A 61 5.33 -24.55 26.75
C PRO A 61 6.66 -24.78 25.98
N HIS A 62 6.85 -25.98 25.46
CA HIS A 62 8.03 -26.36 24.67
C HIS A 62 7.97 -25.89 23.20
N LEU A 63 6.80 -25.45 22.72
CA LEU A 63 6.57 -25.03 21.33
C LEU A 63 6.54 -23.52 21.15
N ILE A 64 6.62 -22.72 22.22
CA ILE A 64 6.70 -21.26 22.14
C ILE A 64 7.91 -20.88 21.28
N PRO A 65 7.72 -20.29 20.10
CA PRO A 65 8.83 -19.86 19.29
C PRO A 65 9.36 -18.53 19.84
N GLU A 66 10.68 -18.36 19.81
CA GLU A 66 11.31 -17.11 20.26
C GLU A 66 10.92 -15.93 19.35
N SER A 67 10.46 -16.21 18.13
CA SER A 67 10.00 -15.20 17.16
C SER A 67 8.78 -14.41 17.61
N GLU A 68 7.79 -15.01 18.30
CA GLU A 68 6.62 -14.27 18.80
C GLU A 68 6.98 -13.36 19.95
N PHE A 69 7.90 -13.80 20.81
CA PHE A 69 8.46 -12.96 21.85
C PHE A 69 9.23 -11.78 21.23
N ASP A 70 10.07 -12.05 20.23
CA ASP A 70 10.82 -11.02 19.51
C ASP A 70 9.90 -10.05 18.75
N GLN A 71 8.83 -10.54 18.11
CA GLN A 71 7.83 -9.72 17.43
C GLN A 71 7.07 -8.83 18.42
N LEU A 72 6.66 -9.37 19.58
CA LEU A 72 5.98 -8.59 20.60
C LEU A 72 6.89 -7.48 21.15
N ILE A 73 8.17 -7.78 21.37
CA ILE A 73 9.18 -6.80 21.75
C ILE A 73 9.35 -5.73 20.66
N GLU A 74 9.47 -6.14 19.39
CA GLU A 74 9.64 -5.23 18.25
C GLU A 74 8.45 -4.27 18.13
N SER A 75 7.22 -4.80 18.20
CA SER A 75 6.00 -4.00 18.13
C SER A 75 5.84 -3.08 19.36
N ILE A 76 6.32 -3.48 20.55
CA ILE A 76 6.36 -2.59 21.72
C ILE A 76 7.39 -1.47 21.52
N GLU A 77 8.56 -1.76 20.93
CA GLU A 77 9.59 -0.74 20.62
C GLU A 77 9.14 0.26 19.53
N GLN A 78 8.18 -0.13 18.69
CA GLN A 78 7.58 0.62 17.58
C GLN A 78 6.41 1.55 17.95
N LEU A 79 5.89 1.47 19.16
CA LEU A 79 4.73 2.27 19.55
C LEU A 79 5.15 3.51 20.36
N PRO A 80 4.46 4.66 20.18
CA PRO A 80 4.70 5.83 21.02
C PRO A 80 4.58 5.45 22.50
N HIS A 81 5.42 6.00 23.38
CA HIS A 81 5.50 5.58 24.80
C HIS A 81 4.22 5.75 25.62
N ASP A 82 3.27 6.53 25.10
CA ASP A 82 1.96 6.79 25.68
C ASP A 82 0.82 6.14 24.87
N HIS A 83 1.14 5.28 23.90
CA HIS A 83 0.16 4.62 23.07
C HIS A 83 -0.71 3.66 23.90
N THR A 84 -2.02 3.73 23.68
CA THR A 84 -3.01 3.01 24.49
C THR A 84 -2.93 1.49 24.39
N LEU A 85 -2.32 0.96 23.32
CA LEU A 85 -2.11 -0.49 23.14
C LEU A 85 -0.97 -1.07 23.98
N LEU A 86 -0.06 -0.23 24.49
CA LEU A 86 1.10 -0.71 25.23
C LEU A 86 0.71 -1.46 26.50
N ASN A 87 -0.39 -1.10 27.17
CA ASN A 87 -0.86 -1.81 28.38
C ASN A 87 -1.21 -3.29 28.09
N GLU A 88 -1.89 -3.55 26.97
CA GLU A 88 -2.29 -4.88 26.53
C GLU A 88 -1.08 -5.68 26.05
N MET A 89 -0.19 -5.07 25.26
CA MET A 89 1.03 -5.72 24.78
C MET A 89 2.00 -6.09 25.90
N LEU A 90 2.14 -5.21 26.91
CA LEU A 90 2.96 -5.48 28.08
C LEU A 90 2.39 -6.61 28.94
N SER A 91 1.06 -6.69 29.03
CA SER A 91 0.39 -7.80 29.71
C SER A 91 0.67 -9.14 29.00
N SER A 92 0.61 -9.16 27.66
CA SER A 92 0.99 -10.33 26.85
C SER A 92 2.49 -10.67 26.99
N LEU A 93 3.36 -9.67 27.13
CA LEU A 93 4.80 -9.85 27.26
C LEU A 93 5.17 -10.48 28.61
N ILE A 94 4.62 -9.94 29.71
CA ILE A 94 4.78 -10.52 31.05
C ILE A 94 4.41 -11.99 31.02
N PHE A 95 3.28 -12.27 30.38
CA PHE A 95 2.75 -13.60 30.27
C PHE A 95 3.66 -14.56 29.47
N ILE A 96 4.04 -14.18 28.24
CA ILE A 96 4.90 -15.03 27.39
C ILE A 96 6.26 -15.24 28.04
N HIS A 97 6.83 -14.20 28.64
CA HIS A 97 8.14 -14.32 29.26
C HIS A 97 8.13 -15.22 30.47
N ASP A 98 7.09 -15.18 31.32
CA ASP A 98 6.93 -16.12 32.42
C ASP A 98 6.97 -17.57 31.92
N LEU A 99 6.21 -17.89 30.86
CA LEU A 99 6.22 -19.22 30.26
C LEU A 99 7.60 -19.64 29.73
N LEU A 100 8.29 -18.73 29.02
CA LEU A 100 9.62 -19.01 28.47
C LEU A 100 10.66 -19.18 29.58
N ASN A 101 10.54 -18.42 30.66
CA ASN A 101 11.47 -18.46 31.80
C ASN A 101 11.27 -19.72 32.65
N GLU A 102 10.04 -20.19 32.81
CA GLU A 102 9.74 -21.50 33.41
C GLU A 102 10.39 -22.64 32.62
N ARG A 103 10.43 -22.55 31.28
CA ARG A 103 11.09 -23.53 30.42
C ARG A 103 12.60 -23.49 30.55
N GLN A 104 13.19 -22.31 30.32
CA GLN A 104 14.62 -22.10 30.35
C GLN A 104 14.91 -20.64 30.68
N PRO A 105 15.47 -20.35 31.86
CA PRO A 105 15.92 -19.01 32.18
C PRO A 105 16.95 -18.55 31.16
N ASP A 106 16.71 -17.38 30.56
CA ASP A 106 17.60 -16.81 29.55
C ASP A 106 17.87 -15.34 29.86
N LYS A 107 19.15 -15.06 30.13
CA LYS A 107 19.62 -13.71 30.42
C LYS A 107 19.51 -12.79 29.21
N GLU A 108 19.59 -13.31 27.99
CA GLU A 108 19.46 -12.51 26.77
C GLU A 108 18.01 -12.05 26.57
N ARG A 109 17.02 -12.93 26.79
CA ARG A 109 15.60 -12.53 26.84
C ARG A 109 15.33 -11.47 27.89
N GLN A 110 15.90 -11.62 29.08
CA GLN A 110 15.75 -10.63 30.14
C GLN A 110 16.33 -9.26 29.72
N GLN A 111 17.49 -9.24 29.06
CA GLN A 111 18.10 -8.01 28.53
C GLN A 111 17.26 -7.37 27.42
N LYS A 112 16.61 -8.17 26.55
CA LYS A 112 15.67 -7.66 25.54
C LYS A 112 14.47 -6.98 26.20
N ILE A 113 13.89 -7.58 27.25
CA ILE A 113 12.81 -6.95 28.04
C ILE A 113 13.29 -5.66 28.68
N ASP A 114 14.44 -5.67 29.36
CA ASP A 114 14.98 -4.48 30.01
C ASP A 114 15.10 -3.32 29.01
N LYS A 115 15.66 -3.59 27.84
CA LYS A 115 15.83 -2.61 26.75
C LYS A 115 14.49 -2.09 26.23
N ALA A 116 13.51 -2.95 26.00
CA ALA A 116 12.20 -2.56 25.49
C ALA A 116 11.42 -1.71 26.51
N LEU A 117 11.46 -2.09 27.79
CA LEU A 117 10.69 -1.44 28.86
C LEU A 117 11.33 -0.15 29.39
N GLN A 118 12.63 0.08 29.14
CA GLN A 118 13.37 1.21 29.71
C GLN A 118 12.75 2.56 29.35
N ASN A 119 12.27 2.70 28.12
CA ASN A 119 11.78 3.98 27.60
C ASN A 119 10.27 4.19 27.77
N ILE A 120 9.50 3.15 28.13
CA ILE A 120 8.04 3.24 28.27
C ILE A 120 7.66 4.07 29.51
N SER A 121 6.66 4.94 29.36
CA SER A 121 6.14 5.78 30.43
C SER A 121 5.67 4.94 31.62
N THR A 122 6.00 5.37 32.84
CA THR A 122 5.52 4.72 34.07
C THR A 122 4.00 4.69 34.19
N ASP A 123 3.29 5.60 33.51
CA ASP A 123 1.83 5.66 33.56
C ASP A 123 1.18 4.45 32.89
N VAL A 124 1.78 3.90 31.83
CA VAL A 124 1.30 2.68 31.17
C VAL A 124 1.29 1.49 32.14
N PHE A 125 2.29 1.38 33.01
CA PHE A 125 2.41 0.28 33.97
C PHE A 125 1.38 0.32 35.10
N LYS A 126 0.89 1.52 35.45
CA LYS A 126 -0.11 1.69 36.52
C LYS A 126 -1.43 0.97 36.22
N GLU A 127 -1.71 0.78 34.93
CA GLU A 127 -2.90 0.07 34.47
C GLU A 127 -2.69 -1.46 34.38
N ILE A 128 -1.44 -1.93 34.52
CA ILE A 128 -1.12 -3.35 34.42
C ILE A 128 -1.36 -4.03 35.76
N HIS A 129 -2.13 -5.11 35.68
CA HIS A 129 -2.46 -6.00 36.78
C HIS A 129 -1.85 -7.37 36.51
N ALA A 130 -0.96 -7.85 37.37
CA ALA A 130 -0.29 -9.13 37.20
C ALA A 130 -0.21 -9.91 38.51
N SER A 131 -0.11 -11.24 38.43
CA SER A 131 -0.02 -12.10 39.61
C SER A 131 1.23 -11.79 40.44
N SER A 132 1.14 -11.79 41.76
CA SER A 132 2.32 -11.77 42.65
C SER A 132 3.23 -12.98 42.47
N SER A 133 2.77 -14.05 41.80
CA SER A 133 3.59 -15.20 41.44
C SER A 133 4.32 -15.04 40.11
N SER A 134 4.00 -14.01 39.32
CA SER A 134 4.63 -13.77 38.01
C SER A 134 6.08 -13.36 38.21
N PHE A 135 7.02 -14.16 37.68
CA PHE A 135 8.44 -13.85 37.76
C PHE A 135 8.73 -12.50 37.10
N THR A 136 8.16 -12.28 35.91
CA THR A 136 8.38 -11.10 35.08
C THR A 136 7.73 -9.86 35.68
N ALA A 137 6.52 -9.95 36.22
CA ALA A 137 5.90 -8.80 36.88
C ALA A 137 6.64 -8.41 38.16
N ASN A 138 7.08 -9.38 38.96
CA ASN A 138 7.92 -9.11 40.13
C ASN A 138 9.25 -8.47 39.73
N TYR A 139 9.86 -8.96 38.66
CA TYR A 139 11.07 -8.37 38.11
C TYR A 139 10.83 -6.93 37.65
N ILE A 140 9.78 -6.65 36.88
CA ILE A 140 9.46 -5.28 36.44
C ILE A 140 9.15 -4.36 37.63
N TYR A 141 8.44 -4.87 38.64
CA TYR A 141 8.10 -4.12 39.85
C TYR A 141 9.34 -3.80 40.70
N SER A 142 10.17 -4.81 41.00
CA SER A 142 11.26 -4.69 41.96
C SER A 142 12.59 -4.28 41.33
N ASN A 143 12.94 -4.83 40.15
CA ASN A 143 14.20 -4.57 39.48
C ASN A 143 14.13 -3.36 38.54
N LEU A 144 13.01 -3.14 37.83
CA LEU A 144 12.84 -1.96 36.95
C LEU A 144 12.14 -0.78 37.63
N ALA A 145 11.65 -0.96 38.86
CA ALA A 145 10.94 0.06 39.65
C ALA A 145 9.73 0.67 38.91
N LYS A 146 9.05 -0.10 38.05
CA LYS A 146 7.86 0.35 37.34
C LYS A 146 6.61 -0.02 38.15
N PRO A 147 5.60 0.87 38.26
CA PRO A 147 4.46 0.67 39.14
C PRO A 147 3.45 -0.31 38.52
N ILE A 148 3.72 -1.61 38.56
CA ILE A 148 2.73 -2.66 38.26
C ILE A 148 1.95 -2.98 39.53
N GLN A 149 0.64 -3.12 39.42
CA GLN A 149 -0.16 -3.63 40.53
C GLN A 149 -0.01 -5.16 40.59
N LEU A 150 0.82 -5.63 41.52
CA LEU A 150 0.93 -7.04 41.85
C LEU A 150 -0.30 -7.46 42.65
N ILE A 151 -1.14 -8.27 42.01
CA ILE A 151 -2.30 -8.87 42.64
C ILE A 151 -1.82 -10.19 43.22
N ASP A 152 -1.73 -10.23 44.54
CA ASP A 152 -1.58 -11.51 45.20
C ASP A 152 -2.91 -12.26 45.10
N SER A 153 -2.93 -13.24 44.20
CA SER A 153 -4.08 -14.10 43.96
C SER A 153 -4.48 -14.89 45.22
N SER A 154 -3.58 -15.00 46.21
CA SER A 154 -3.86 -15.57 47.53
C SER A 154 -4.39 -14.57 48.58
N LEU A 155 -4.29 -13.25 48.36
CA LEU A 155 -4.75 -12.19 49.29
C LEU A 155 -6.17 -11.67 49.02
N LEU A 156 -6.99 -12.35 48.20
CA LEU A 156 -8.45 -12.21 48.25
C LEU A 156 -9.00 -12.86 49.53
N HIS A 157 -8.47 -12.50 50.69
CA HIS A 157 -9.03 -12.89 51.97
C HIS A 157 -10.41 -12.24 52.11
N LYS A 158 -11.35 -13.01 52.65
CA LYS A 158 -12.73 -12.60 52.96
C LYS A 158 -12.84 -11.18 53.55
N GLU A 159 -11.90 -10.81 54.42
CA GLU A 159 -11.83 -9.51 55.09
C GLU A 159 -11.56 -8.33 54.13
N ASN A 160 -10.70 -8.51 53.12
CA ASN A 160 -10.39 -7.47 52.12
C ASN A 160 -11.55 -7.23 51.15
N ILE A 161 -12.32 -8.28 50.83
CA ILE A 161 -13.51 -8.17 49.98
C ILE A 161 -14.61 -7.42 50.72
N MET A 162 -14.79 -7.73 52.00
CA MET A 162 -15.73 -7.03 52.87
C MET A 162 -15.33 -5.57 53.08
N GLU A 163 -14.05 -5.25 53.25
CA GLU A 163 -13.58 -3.87 53.40
C GLU A 163 -13.78 -3.04 52.12
N VAL A 164 -13.38 -3.57 50.95
CA VAL A 164 -13.58 -2.91 49.64
C VAL A 164 -15.08 -2.68 49.38
N PHE A 165 -15.92 -3.67 49.71
CA PHE A 165 -17.35 -3.56 49.49
C PHE A 165 -18.03 -2.60 50.48
N THR A 166 -17.70 -2.70 51.77
CA THR A 166 -18.23 -1.80 52.80
C THR A 166 -17.89 -0.35 52.48
N LYS A 167 -16.65 -0.10 52.04
CA LYS A 167 -16.20 1.23 51.63
C LYS A 167 -16.91 1.74 50.37
N ALA A 168 -17.17 0.87 49.38
CA ALA A 168 -17.92 1.23 48.18
C ALA A 168 -19.39 1.57 48.48
N VAL A 169 -20.03 0.83 49.39
CA VAL A 169 -21.40 1.09 49.87
C VAL A 169 -21.45 2.38 50.71
N GLU A 170 -20.45 2.61 51.56
CA GLU A 170 -20.33 3.82 52.39
C GLU A 170 -20.05 5.09 51.57
N GLU A 171 -19.15 5.03 50.59
CA GLU A 171 -18.82 6.16 49.70
C GLU A 171 -19.98 6.52 48.75
N LYS A 172 -20.88 5.57 48.45
CA LYS A 172 -22.04 5.74 47.58
C LYS A 172 -23.36 6.04 48.29
N LYS A 173 -23.33 6.46 49.57
CA LYS A 173 -24.46 7.03 50.34
C LYS A 173 -25.16 8.27 49.72
N ARG A 174 -25.00 8.52 48.42
CA ARG A 174 -25.72 9.53 47.61
C ARG A 174 -27.10 9.08 47.11
N TYR A 175 -27.49 7.81 47.26
CA TYR A 175 -28.79 7.30 46.80
C TYR A 175 -29.69 6.94 48.00
N LYS A 176 -30.96 7.36 47.94
CA LYS A 176 -31.89 7.55 49.08
C LYS A 176 -32.37 6.30 49.85
N ASP A 177 -31.82 5.11 49.64
CA ASP A 177 -32.33 3.86 50.24
C ASP A 177 -31.25 3.06 50.98
N ASP A 178 -31.01 3.44 52.24
CA ASP A 178 -30.01 2.81 53.12
C ASP A 178 -30.28 1.31 53.35
N LYS A 179 -31.52 0.84 53.19
CA LYS A 179 -31.87 -0.56 53.45
C LYS A 179 -31.30 -1.55 52.43
N LEU A 180 -31.15 -1.15 51.17
CA LEU A 180 -30.65 -2.04 50.12
C LEU A 180 -29.15 -2.30 50.26
N GLY A 181 -28.38 -1.27 50.66
CA GLY A 181 -26.95 -1.39 50.93
C GLY A 181 -26.66 -2.41 52.03
N ASP A 182 -27.38 -2.32 53.16
CA ASP A 182 -27.25 -3.27 54.28
C ASP A 182 -27.61 -4.70 53.86
N GLN A 183 -28.64 -4.87 53.02
CA GLN A 183 -29.04 -6.19 52.49
C GLN A 183 -27.98 -6.81 51.58
N LEU A 184 -27.29 -6.00 50.76
CA LEU A 184 -26.20 -6.47 49.90
C LEU A 184 -24.98 -6.89 50.73
N VAL A 185 -24.62 -6.11 51.76
CA VAL A 185 -23.51 -6.42 52.68
C VAL A 185 -23.80 -7.72 53.44
N ASP A 186 -25.01 -7.89 53.98
CA ASP A 186 -25.44 -9.13 54.64
C ASP A 186 -25.42 -10.33 53.67
N ALA A 187 -25.90 -10.14 52.43
CA ALA A 187 -25.89 -11.19 51.42
C ALA A 187 -24.48 -11.64 51.04
N LEU A 188 -23.54 -10.72 50.86
CA LEU A 188 -22.14 -11.05 50.58
C LEU A 188 -21.44 -11.70 51.75
N THR A 189 -21.71 -11.20 52.96
CA THR A 189 -21.20 -11.81 54.18
C THR A 189 -21.63 -13.28 54.20
N LYS A 190 -22.93 -13.57 54.06
CA LYS A 190 -23.46 -14.94 54.02
C LYS A 190 -22.85 -15.79 52.91
N LEU A 191 -22.73 -15.26 51.68
CA LEU A 191 -22.09 -15.95 50.57
C LEU A 191 -20.62 -16.28 50.87
N LEU A 192 -19.88 -15.39 51.54
CA LEU A 192 -18.47 -15.61 51.90
C LEU A 192 -18.27 -16.50 53.14
N GLU A 193 -19.16 -16.46 54.15
CA GLU A 193 -19.00 -17.27 55.37
C GLU A 193 -19.54 -18.70 55.21
N LEU A 194 -20.56 -18.87 54.37
CA LEU A 194 -21.33 -20.10 54.30
C LEU A 194 -21.31 -20.74 52.90
N ASN A 195 -20.46 -20.28 51.97
CA ASN A 195 -20.49 -20.64 50.54
C ASN A 195 -20.74 -22.13 50.23
N ASN A 196 -20.05 -23.03 50.95
CA ASN A 196 -20.15 -24.49 50.76
C ASN A 196 -21.16 -25.16 51.72
N LYS A 197 -21.84 -24.39 52.57
CA LYS A 197 -22.79 -24.83 53.61
C LYS A 197 -24.22 -24.36 53.37
N ILE A 198 -24.45 -23.46 52.40
CA ILE A 198 -25.78 -23.02 51.97
C ILE A 198 -26.30 -23.93 50.86
N SER A 199 -27.63 -24.08 50.78
CA SER A 199 -28.23 -24.79 49.65
C SER A 199 -28.10 -23.98 48.36
N SER A 200 -28.11 -24.66 47.21
CA SER A 200 -28.16 -24.02 45.89
C SER A 200 -29.28 -22.98 45.79
N GLU A 201 -30.47 -23.27 46.34
CA GLU A 201 -31.59 -22.32 46.38
C GLU A 201 -31.28 -21.03 47.16
N GLN A 202 -30.60 -21.14 48.31
CA GLN A 202 -30.16 -19.98 49.08
C GLN A 202 -29.04 -19.22 48.38
N GLN A 203 -28.09 -19.93 47.75
CA GLN A 203 -27.01 -19.31 46.97
C GLN A 203 -27.59 -18.53 45.79
N ILE A 204 -28.57 -19.10 45.08
CA ILE A 204 -29.30 -18.45 43.99
C ILE A 204 -29.97 -17.16 44.48
N GLU A 205 -30.73 -17.20 45.59
CA GLU A 205 -31.42 -16.03 46.14
C GLU A 205 -30.45 -14.90 46.52
N LEU A 206 -29.30 -15.25 47.11
CA LEU A 206 -28.29 -14.28 47.48
C LEU A 206 -27.60 -13.69 46.25
N LEU A 207 -27.22 -14.50 45.25
CA LEU A 207 -26.65 -14.05 43.99
C LEU A 207 -27.63 -13.17 43.18
N GLU A 208 -28.93 -13.47 43.24
CA GLU A 208 -29.99 -12.69 42.58
C GLU A 208 -30.03 -11.25 43.13
N LYS A 209 -30.04 -11.09 44.46
CA LYS A 209 -29.99 -9.76 45.11
C LYS A 209 -28.78 -8.95 44.65
N TRP A 210 -27.65 -9.63 44.48
CA TRP A 210 -26.42 -9.04 43.96
C TRP A 210 -26.59 -8.58 42.51
N ILE A 211 -27.03 -9.44 41.61
CA ILE A 211 -27.21 -9.10 40.20
C ILE A 211 -28.22 -7.94 40.03
N VAL A 212 -29.28 -7.90 40.84
CA VAL A 212 -30.22 -6.77 40.89
C VAL A 212 -29.54 -5.48 41.37
N GLY A 213 -28.71 -5.54 42.41
CA GLY A 213 -27.93 -4.40 42.89
C GLY A 213 -27.00 -3.82 41.82
N TYR A 214 -26.40 -4.68 40.99
CA TYR A 214 -25.60 -4.26 39.83
C TYR A 214 -26.45 -3.51 38.79
N GLY A 215 -27.61 -4.07 38.42
CA GLY A 215 -28.52 -3.45 37.46
C GLY A 215 -29.03 -2.08 37.91
N LEU A 216 -29.10 -1.86 39.23
CA LEU A 216 -29.42 -0.57 39.85
C LEU A 216 -28.20 0.36 40.01
N LYS A 217 -27.04 0.00 39.42
CA LYS A 217 -25.76 0.73 39.44
C LYS A 217 -25.20 0.99 40.84
N GLN A 218 -25.54 0.14 41.83
CA GLN A 218 -25.05 0.30 43.20
C GLN A 218 -23.54 0.03 43.31
N PHE A 219 -23.01 -0.84 42.45
CA PHE A 219 -21.58 -1.11 42.34
C PHE A 219 -21.13 -1.15 40.88
N THR A 220 -19.83 -0.93 40.67
CA THR A 220 -19.16 -0.90 39.37
C THR A 220 -18.87 -2.31 38.85
N GLU A 221 -18.64 -2.43 37.55
CA GLU A 221 -18.22 -3.68 36.90
C GLU A 221 -16.99 -4.32 37.61
N LYS A 222 -15.99 -3.49 37.95
CA LYS A 222 -14.77 -3.93 38.63
C LYS A 222 -15.04 -4.51 40.03
N GLU A 223 -16.01 -3.97 40.75
CA GLU A 223 -16.40 -4.43 42.08
C GLU A 223 -17.14 -5.77 42.01
N LEU A 224 -18.10 -5.90 41.08
CA LEU A 224 -18.83 -7.16 40.87
C LEU A 224 -17.90 -8.29 40.42
N SER A 225 -17.01 -8.04 39.47
CA SER A 225 -16.05 -9.05 38.98
C SER A 225 -15.16 -9.60 40.10
N ARG A 226 -14.65 -8.72 40.98
CA ARG A 226 -13.82 -9.12 42.13
C ARG A 226 -14.58 -9.99 43.13
N ILE A 227 -15.85 -9.65 43.37
CA ILE A 227 -16.71 -10.38 44.30
C ILE A 227 -17.03 -11.76 43.75
N LEU A 228 -17.43 -11.86 42.50
CA LEU A 228 -17.69 -13.13 41.85
C LEU A 228 -16.43 -14.00 41.77
N HIS A 229 -15.26 -13.40 41.52
CA HIS A 229 -13.98 -14.11 41.54
C HIS A 229 -13.68 -14.71 42.90
N ALA A 230 -13.92 -13.95 43.97
CA ALA A 230 -13.72 -14.42 45.32
C ALA A 230 -14.67 -15.56 45.67
N LEU A 231 -15.96 -15.41 45.37
CA LEU A 231 -16.98 -16.41 45.65
C LEU A 231 -16.73 -17.71 44.89
N LEU A 232 -16.37 -17.62 43.61
CA LEU A 232 -16.04 -18.79 42.80
C LEU A 232 -14.79 -19.51 43.33
N ASN A 233 -13.76 -18.78 43.76
CA ASN A 233 -12.54 -19.37 44.31
C ASN A 233 -12.73 -20.03 45.68
N HIS A 234 -13.67 -19.52 46.49
CA HIS A 234 -14.03 -20.11 47.78
C HIS A 234 -15.04 -21.25 47.66
N SER A 235 -15.60 -21.50 46.46
CA SER A 235 -16.49 -22.63 46.22
C SER A 235 -15.68 -23.92 46.07
N GLU A 236 -16.03 -24.94 46.86
CA GLU A 236 -15.48 -26.30 46.67
C GLU A 236 -16.00 -26.92 45.37
N ASP A 237 -17.25 -26.62 45.01
CA ASP A 237 -17.88 -27.02 43.75
C ASP A 237 -18.09 -25.80 42.85
N LYS A 238 -17.06 -25.53 42.03
CA LYS A 238 -17.09 -24.42 41.07
C LYS A 238 -18.19 -24.59 40.02
N GLU A 239 -18.54 -25.83 39.68
CA GLU A 239 -19.55 -26.10 38.66
C GLU A 239 -20.96 -25.79 39.18
N SER A 240 -21.27 -26.25 40.40
CA SER A 240 -22.52 -25.92 41.08
C SER A 240 -22.66 -24.42 41.26
N PHE A 241 -21.61 -23.73 41.71
CA PHE A 241 -21.64 -22.27 41.86
C PHE A 241 -21.96 -21.55 40.54
N VAL A 242 -21.36 -21.97 39.43
CA VAL A 242 -21.62 -21.38 38.11
C VAL A 242 -23.06 -21.63 37.67
N LYS A 243 -23.58 -22.83 37.91
CA LYS A 243 -24.98 -23.17 37.62
C LYS A 243 -25.95 -22.32 38.44
N ASP A 244 -25.67 -22.15 39.73
CA ASP A 244 -26.45 -21.34 40.66
C ASP A 244 -26.39 -19.86 40.28
N PHE A 245 -25.22 -19.36 39.89
CA PHE A 245 -25.07 -18.03 39.34
C PHE A 245 -25.93 -17.82 38.08
N LEU A 246 -25.79 -18.68 37.07
CA LEU A 246 -26.54 -18.56 35.80
C LEU A 246 -28.06 -18.60 36.05
N THR A 247 -28.49 -19.41 37.03
CA THR A 247 -29.89 -19.51 37.44
C THR A 247 -30.36 -18.24 38.15
N ALA A 248 -29.57 -17.70 39.08
CA ALA A 248 -29.86 -16.43 39.76
C ALA A 248 -29.93 -15.26 38.78
N TYR A 249 -29.07 -15.30 37.76
CA TYR A 249 -29.02 -14.33 36.70
C TYR A 249 -30.28 -14.35 35.83
N LEU A 250 -30.71 -15.53 35.39
CA LEU A 250 -31.94 -15.72 34.63
C LEU A 250 -33.17 -15.24 35.42
N LYS A 251 -33.25 -15.60 36.72
CA LYS A 251 -34.31 -15.13 37.62
C LYS A 251 -34.33 -13.61 37.77
N SER A 252 -33.17 -13.00 37.99
CA SER A 252 -33.03 -11.54 38.09
C SER A 252 -33.52 -10.86 36.82
N TYR A 253 -33.13 -11.39 35.66
CA TYR A 253 -33.50 -10.87 34.35
C TYR A 253 -35.02 -10.91 34.12
N ASP A 254 -35.68 -12.02 34.46
CA ASP A 254 -37.14 -12.16 34.35
C ASP A 254 -37.91 -11.20 35.28
N GLY A 255 -37.30 -10.78 36.40
CA GLY A 255 -37.89 -9.87 37.39
C GLY A 255 -37.73 -8.36 37.10
N PHE A 256 -36.91 -7.95 36.14
CA PHE A 256 -36.69 -6.53 35.83
C PHE A 256 -37.86 -5.92 35.03
N PRO A 257 -38.39 -4.73 35.42
CA PRO A 257 -39.37 -4.03 34.61
C PRO A 257 -38.74 -3.56 33.29
N ARG A 258 -39.12 -4.21 32.19
CA ARG A 258 -38.62 -4.07 30.81
C ARG A 258 -38.79 -2.68 30.14
N LYS A 259 -38.93 -1.60 30.92
CA LYS A 259 -39.26 -0.23 30.44
C LYS A 259 -38.28 0.87 30.86
N SER A 260 -37.20 0.56 31.57
CA SER A 260 -36.15 1.55 31.86
C SER A 260 -34.93 1.26 31.01
N GLU A 261 -34.19 2.31 30.65
CA GLU A 261 -32.92 2.40 29.88
C GLU A 261 -31.76 1.52 30.41
N GLY A 262 -32.05 0.28 30.79
CA GLY A 262 -31.13 -0.71 31.33
C GLY A 262 -30.25 -1.23 30.23
N LYS A 263 -29.21 -0.47 29.92
CA LYS A 263 -28.10 -0.91 29.06
C LYS A 263 -27.69 -2.33 29.44
N ASN A 264 -27.93 -3.25 28.51
CA ASN A 264 -27.23 -4.51 28.27
C ASN A 264 -26.72 -5.32 29.47
N ILE A 265 -27.51 -5.41 30.56
CA ILE A 265 -27.12 -6.16 31.76
C ILE A 265 -26.74 -7.60 31.38
N LEU A 266 -27.48 -8.26 30.48
CA LEU A 266 -27.27 -9.64 30.00
C LEU A 266 -25.84 -9.94 29.53
N LEU A 267 -25.35 -9.20 28.54
CA LEU A 267 -23.99 -9.33 28.02
C LEU A 267 -22.94 -8.82 29.02
N GLU A 268 -23.27 -7.80 29.82
CA GLU A 268 -22.38 -7.31 30.86
C GLU A 268 -22.13 -8.38 31.95
N GLY A 269 -23.18 -9.05 32.45
CA GLY A 269 -23.08 -10.12 33.45
C GLY A 269 -22.32 -11.35 32.93
N ILE A 270 -22.55 -11.73 31.68
CA ILE A 270 -21.78 -12.74 30.96
C ILE A 270 -20.32 -12.31 30.86
N SER A 271 -20.03 -11.13 30.33
CA SER A 271 -18.65 -10.63 30.18
C SER A 271 -17.87 -10.51 31.50
N LEU A 272 -18.57 -10.24 32.60
CA LEU A 272 -18.04 -10.13 33.95
C LEU A 272 -17.56 -11.47 34.53
N ILE A 273 -18.15 -12.56 34.05
CA ILE A 273 -18.01 -13.90 34.62
C ILE A 273 -17.17 -14.80 33.74
N PHE A 274 -17.13 -14.55 32.45
CA PHE A 274 -16.30 -15.30 31.51
C PHE A 274 -14.81 -15.37 31.92
N PRO A 275 -14.16 -14.29 32.41
CA PRO A 275 -12.80 -14.37 32.94
C PRO A 275 -12.66 -15.27 34.19
N LEU A 276 -13.75 -15.47 34.94
CA LEU A 276 -13.79 -16.31 36.15
C LEU A 276 -14.01 -17.78 35.80
N LEU A 277 -14.85 -18.02 34.78
CA LEU A 277 -15.10 -19.32 34.17
C LEU A 277 -13.85 -19.87 33.47
N ASP A 278 -13.03 -18.98 32.90
CA ASP A 278 -11.76 -19.30 32.25
C ASP A 278 -10.88 -20.20 33.14
N ASN A 279 -10.76 -19.95 34.44
CA ASN A 279 -9.91 -20.78 35.31
C ASN A 279 -10.59 -22.04 35.87
N SER A 280 -11.86 -22.28 35.55
CA SER A 280 -12.72 -23.18 36.35
C SER A 280 -13.48 -24.23 35.55
N LEU A 281 -13.89 -23.96 34.30
CA LEU A 281 -14.68 -24.88 33.48
C LEU A 281 -14.24 -24.93 32.01
N PRO A 282 -14.19 -26.11 31.38
CA PRO A 282 -13.99 -26.22 29.93
C PRO A 282 -15.16 -25.56 29.17
N PRO A 283 -14.92 -24.87 28.03
CA PRO A 283 -15.97 -24.17 27.28
C PRO A 283 -17.16 -25.07 26.90
N LYS A 284 -16.89 -26.34 26.57
CA LYS A 284 -17.92 -27.34 26.26
C LYS A 284 -18.84 -27.62 27.46
N ARG A 285 -18.32 -27.67 28.68
CA ARG A 285 -19.12 -27.89 29.89
C ARG A 285 -19.94 -26.65 30.21
N PHE A 286 -19.39 -25.46 30.02
CA PHE A 286 -20.14 -24.22 30.18
C PHE A 286 -21.35 -24.12 29.23
N LEU A 287 -21.18 -24.46 27.94
CA LEU A 287 -22.30 -24.52 26.99
C LEU A 287 -23.37 -25.53 27.42
N GLN A 288 -22.96 -26.67 27.99
CA GLN A 288 -23.90 -27.64 28.57
C GLN A 288 -24.64 -27.06 29.77
N LEU A 289 -23.96 -26.34 30.67
CA LEU A 289 -24.58 -25.69 31.83
C LEU A 289 -25.59 -24.62 31.42
N LEU A 290 -25.30 -23.80 30.41
CA LEU A 290 -26.26 -22.84 29.86
C LEU A 290 -27.54 -23.56 29.39
N SER A 291 -27.38 -24.68 28.67
CA SER A 291 -28.51 -25.51 28.25
C SER A 291 -29.24 -26.17 29.42
N GLU A 292 -28.52 -26.62 30.46
CA GLU A 292 -29.10 -27.27 31.65
C GLU A 292 -29.92 -26.29 32.50
N VAL A 293 -29.55 -25.01 32.53
CA VAL A 293 -30.26 -23.95 33.26
C VAL A 293 -31.47 -23.43 32.47
N GLY A 294 -31.66 -23.88 31.22
CA GLY A 294 -32.72 -23.37 30.35
C GLY A 294 -32.48 -21.91 29.94
N PHE A 295 -31.22 -21.50 29.91
CA PHE A 295 -30.82 -20.16 29.56
C PHE A 295 -30.93 -19.98 28.03
N ASP A 296 -32.11 -19.54 27.55
CA ASP A 296 -32.33 -19.24 26.14
C ASP A 296 -31.95 -17.78 25.84
N LEU A 297 -30.89 -17.61 25.06
CA LEU A 297 -30.38 -16.31 24.64
C LEU A 297 -31.23 -15.65 23.54
N LYS A 298 -32.23 -16.37 22.99
CA LYS A 298 -33.29 -15.78 22.16
C LYS A 298 -34.36 -15.19 23.06
N ASP A 299 -34.26 -13.91 23.42
CA ASP A 299 -35.46 -13.15 23.81
C ASP A 299 -36.00 -12.40 22.57
N PRO A 300 -36.93 -12.99 21.80
CA PRO A 300 -37.48 -12.38 20.58
C PRO A 300 -38.30 -11.12 20.86
N ARG A 301 -38.44 -10.69 22.11
CA ARG A 301 -39.29 -9.55 22.51
C ARG A 301 -38.53 -8.28 22.86
N ALA A 302 -37.20 -8.28 22.78
CA ALA A 302 -36.37 -7.10 23.01
C ALA A 302 -35.71 -6.67 21.68
N SER A 303 -36.32 -5.72 20.98
CA SER A 303 -35.81 -5.16 19.71
C SER A 303 -34.46 -4.41 19.87
N GLU A 304 -34.05 -4.15 21.11
CA GLU A 304 -32.74 -3.59 21.46
C GLU A 304 -31.62 -4.65 21.43
N ASN A 305 -31.97 -5.93 21.19
CA ASN A 305 -31.06 -7.07 21.22
C ASN A 305 -30.63 -7.57 19.84
N ASP A 306 -30.97 -6.92 18.73
CA ASP A 306 -30.57 -7.39 17.39
C ASP A 306 -29.03 -7.44 17.24
N ASP A 307 -28.31 -6.48 17.84
CA ASP A 307 -26.83 -6.46 17.88
C ASP A 307 -26.26 -7.59 18.77
N ALA A 308 -26.81 -7.77 19.98
CA ALA A 308 -26.41 -8.79 20.93
C ALA A 308 -26.73 -10.23 20.46
N PHE A 309 -27.86 -10.37 19.77
CA PHE A 309 -28.28 -11.60 19.10
C PHE A 309 -27.42 -11.87 17.87
N GLY A 310 -27.02 -10.83 17.12
CA GLY A 310 -26.00 -10.93 16.07
C GLY A 310 -24.67 -11.45 16.61
N GLU A 311 -24.18 -10.89 17.73
CA GLU A 311 -22.97 -11.35 18.43
C GLU A 311 -23.07 -12.81 18.90
N TYR A 312 -24.24 -13.21 19.39
CA TYR A 312 -24.49 -14.58 19.83
C TYR A 312 -24.71 -15.55 18.66
N MET A 313 -25.39 -15.16 17.59
CA MET A 313 -25.57 -15.98 16.39
C MET A 313 -24.25 -16.17 15.67
N PHE A 314 -23.40 -15.14 15.64
CA PHE A 314 -21.99 -15.27 15.27
C PHE A 314 -21.27 -16.24 16.21
N PHE A 315 -21.39 -16.09 17.53
CA PHE A 315 -20.81 -17.03 18.50
C PHE A 315 -21.29 -18.48 18.31
N MET A 316 -22.58 -18.69 18.02
CA MET A 316 -23.18 -20.01 17.85
C MET A 316 -22.96 -20.61 16.47
N SER A 317 -22.73 -19.80 15.43
CA SER A 317 -22.34 -20.30 14.12
C SER A 317 -20.95 -20.96 14.14
N PHE A 318 -20.09 -20.62 15.12
CA PHE A 318 -18.85 -21.36 15.40
C PHE A 318 -19.07 -22.76 16.01
N TYR A 319 -20.24 -23.01 16.61
CA TYR A 319 -20.49 -24.22 17.42
C TYR A 319 -21.61 -25.13 16.89
N LYS A 320 -22.54 -24.60 16.08
CA LYS A 320 -23.50 -25.42 15.33
C LYS A 320 -22.89 -25.78 13.99
N ASP A 321 -23.03 -27.04 13.58
CA ASP A 321 -22.74 -27.58 12.24
C ASP A 321 -23.56 -26.90 11.11
N SER A 322 -23.93 -25.62 11.21
CA SER A 322 -24.73 -24.94 10.21
C SER A 322 -23.84 -24.46 9.07
N THR A 323 -23.73 -25.32 8.05
CA THR A 323 -23.44 -24.95 6.66
C THR A 323 -24.47 -23.97 6.05
N GLU A 324 -25.39 -23.41 6.84
CA GLU A 324 -26.57 -22.66 6.40
C GLU A 324 -26.64 -21.20 6.90
N ILE A 325 -25.63 -20.68 7.61
CA ILE A 325 -25.61 -19.25 7.94
C ILE A 325 -24.73 -18.53 6.92
N GLU A 326 -25.34 -18.11 5.81
CA GLU A 326 -24.77 -17.07 4.96
C GLU A 326 -24.72 -15.78 5.78
N ALA A 327 -23.54 -15.45 6.29
CA ALA A 327 -23.33 -14.21 7.01
C ALA A 327 -23.46 -13.05 6.02
N ASP A 328 -24.60 -12.35 6.08
CA ASP A 328 -24.83 -11.13 5.32
C ASP A 328 -23.73 -10.10 5.66
N SER A 329 -23.03 -9.64 4.63
CA SER A 329 -21.89 -8.69 4.69
C SER A 329 -22.20 -7.37 5.41
N SER A 330 -23.48 -7.04 5.59
CA SER A 330 -23.94 -5.87 6.34
C SER A 330 -23.62 -5.95 7.84
N TYR A 331 -23.59 -7.15 8.42
CA TYR A 331 -23.28 -7.38 9.84
C TYR A 331 -21.80 -7.18 10.16
N ASP A 332 -20.88 -7.38 9.19
CA ASP A 332 -19.43 -7.24 9.39
C ASP A 332 -19.03 -5.83 9.87
N ASN A 333 -19.63 -4.77 9.32
CA ASN A 333 -19.24 -3.38 9.63
C ASN A 333 -19.69 -2.91 11.03
N VAL A 334 -20.86 -3.37 11.50
CA VAL A 334 -21.34 -3.09 12.87
C VAL A 334 -20.54 -3.91 13.88
N THR A 335 -20.27 -5.19 13.55
CA THR A 335 -19.45 -6.12 14.34
C THR A 335 -18.01 -5.61 14.51
N LEU A 336 -17.42 -5.05 13.46
CA LEU A 336 -16.08 -4.44 13.47
C LEU A 336 -15.98 -3.24 14.41
N ARG A 337 -16.95 -2.32 14.38
CA ARG A 337 -17.00 -1.18 15.34
C ARG A 337 -17.14 -1.64 16.79
N PHE A 338 -17.69 -2.84 17.00
CA PHE A 338 -17.99 -3.37 18.32
C PHE A 338 -16.82 -4.17 18.93
N VAL A 339 -16.15 -5.03 18.16
CA VAL A 339 -14.95 -5.78 18.60
C VAL A 339 -13.85 -4.83 19.11
N PHE A 340 -13.63 -3.70 18.45
CA PHE A 340 -12.62 -2.72 18.86
C PHE A 340 -13.05 -1.81 20.02
N LYS A 341 -14.37 -1.62 20.25
CA LYS A 341 -14.86 -0.86 21.40
C LYS A 341 -15.00 -1.70 22.66
N ASN A 342 -15.10 -3.02 22.52
CA ASN A 342 -15.53 -3.89 23.59
C ASN A 342 -14.45 -4.93 23.93
N LYS A 343 -13.58 -4.61 24.90
CA LYS A 343 -12.54 -5.50 25.50
C LYS A 343 -13.07 -6.89 25.88
N LYS A 344 -14.39 -7.04 26.00
CA LYS A 344 -15.15 -8.23 26.39
C LYS A 344 -15.12 -9.34 25.33
N LEU A 345 -15.12 -9.02 24.03
CA LEU A 345 -15.04 -10.00 22.93
C LEU A 345 -13.63 -10.61 22.77
N TYR A 346 -12.60 -9.84 23.11
CA TYR A 346 -11.20 -10.29 23.13
C TYR A 346 -10.96 -11.43 24.14
N TYR A 347 -11.54 -11.34 25.35
CA TYR A 347 -11.50 -12.44 26.33
C TYR A 347 -12.23 -13.69 25.83
N LEU A 348 -13.26 -13.52 24.99
CA LEU A 348 -13.98 -14.62 24.37
C LEU A 348 -13.07 -15.39 23.40
N PHE A 349 -12.35 -14.70 22.51
CA PHE A 349 -11.40 -15.32 21.57
C PHE A 349 -10.25 -16.05 22.28
N GLN A 350 -9.75 -15.52 23.39
CA GLN A 350 -8.77 -16.22 24.24
C GLN A 350 -9.32 -17.57 24.72
N LEU A 351 -10.58 -17.62 25.15
CA LEU A 351 -11.22 -18.83 25.66
C LEU A 351 -11.41 -19.90 24.55
N LEU A 352 -11.71 -19.47 23.32
CA LEU A 352 -11.93 -20.32 22.16
C LEU A 352 -10.66 -21.07 21.71
N GLY A 353 -9.49 -20.44 21.85
CA GLY A 353 -8.19 -21.08 21.53
C GLY A 353 -7.82 -22.27 22.42
N ARG A 354 -8.49 -22.49 23.56
CA ARG A 354 -8.14 -23.55 24.53
C ARG A 354 -8.53 -24.97 24.11
N ASN A 355 -9.60 -25.14 23.33
CA ASN A 355 -10.03 -26.46 22.86
C ASN A 355 -9.35 -26.86 21.53
N ALA A 356 -8.46 -26.01 21.00
CA ALA A 356 -7.98 -26.06 19.63
C ALA A 356 -6.71 -26.92 19.38
N VAL A 357 -6.14 -27.58 20.40
CA VAL A 357 -4.67 -27.65 20.43
C VAL A 357 -3.94 -29.00 20.61
N PRO A 358 -4.51 -30.18 20.94
CA PRO A 358 -3.62 -31.28 21.35
C PRO A 358 -2.67 -31.88 20.28
N ASP A 359 -2.82 -31.62 18.98
CA ASP A 359 -2.02 -32.31 17.94
C ASP A 359 -1.56 -31.41 16.77
N ILE A 360 -1.03 -30.20 17.03
CA ILE A 360 -0.46 -29.37 15.95
C ILE A 360 0.90 -29.94 15.54
N GLN A 361 0.96 -30.52 14.35
CA GLN A 361 2.21 -30.97 13.74
C GLN A 361 2.93 -29.80 13.08
N LEU A 362 4.12 -29.47 13.58
CA LEU A 362 4.97 -28.40 13.06
C LEU A 362 6.19 -28.98 12.35
N PHE A 363 6.80 -28.19 11.46
CA PHE A 363 8.06 -28.58 10.84
C PHE A 363 9.19 -28.69 11.87
N GLU A 364 10.02 -29.72 11.74
CA GLU A 364 11.24 -29.86 12.57
C GLU A 364 12.33 -28.88 12.12
N SER A 365 12.29 -28.46 10.84
CA SER A 365 13.22 -27.50 10.25
C SER A 365 13.25 -26.17 11.02
N LYS A 366 14.45 -25.80 11.50
CA LYS A 366 14.69 -24.51 12.16
C LYS A 366 14.36 -23.30 11.27
N ILE A 367 14.46 -23.46 9.96
CA ILE A 367 14.20 -22.37 8.99
C ILE A 367 12.69 -22.16 8.85
N LEU A 368 11.91 -23.24 8.74
CA LEU A 368 10.45 -23.13 8.64
C LEU A 368 9.80 -22.68 9.95
N ARG A 369 10.46 -22.89 11.10
CA ARG A 369 10.03 -22.35 12.38
C ARG A 369 9.99 -20.82 12.45
N GLN A 370 10.57 -20.12 11.48
CA GLN A 370 10.48 -18.66 11.37
C GLN A 370 9.16 -18.18 10.73
N LEU A 371 8.36 -19.09 10.19
CA LEU A 371 7.02 -18.79 9.67
C LEU A 371 6.00 -18.72 10.81
N PRO A 372 4.86 -18.02 10.63
CA PRO A 372 3.77 -18.08 11.60
C PRO A 372 3.32 -19.52 11.87
N ILE A 373 2.94 -19.85 13.11
CA ILE A 373 2.52 -21.22 13.49
C ILE A 373 1.38 -21.73 12.61
N PHE A 374 0.41 -20.88 12.25
CA PHE A 374 -0.68 -21.27 11.37
C PHE A 374 -0.19 -21.54 9.96
N THR A 375 0.73 -20.74 9.43
CA THR A 375 1.39 -21.00 8.14
C THR A 375 2.18 -22.31 8.18
N GLN A 376 2.94 -22.57 9.25
CA GLN A 376 3.65 -23.83 9.43
C GLN A 376 2.70 -25.02 9.45
N SER A 377 1.64 -24.93 10.25
CA SER A 377 0.64 -25.98 10.43
C SER A 377 -0.11 -26.30 9.15
N ASP A 378 -0.58 -25.26 8.45
CA ASP A 378 -1.26 -25.38 7.15
C ASP A 378 -0.33 -26.00 6.12
N LEU A 379 0.90 -25.51 6.03
CA LEU A 379 1.87 -26.03 5.06
C LEU A 379 2.35 -27.44 5.43
N PHE A 380 2.44 -27.77 6.72
CA PHE A 380 2.86 -29.08 7.19
C PHE A 380 1.82 -30.14 6.88
N SER A 381 0.57 -29.90 7.28
CA SER A 381 -0.53 -30.85 7.11
C SER A 381 -0.80 -31.18 5.64
N GLN A 382 -0.63 -30.19 4.75
CA GLN A 382 -0.98 -30.34 3.32
C GLN A 382 0.22 -30.59 2.42
N TYR A 383 1.41 -30.06 2.77
CA TYR A 383 2.56 -29.98 1.86
C TYR A 383 3.87 -30.46 2.48
N LYS A 384 3.84 -31.39 3.44
CA LYS A 384 5.07 -32.00 4.02
C LYS A 384 6.06 -32.50 2.97
N HIS A 385 5.58 -33.04 1.85
CA HIS A 385 6.43 -33.50 0.75
C HIS A 385 7.21 -32.38 0.03
N LEU A 386 6.81 -31.11 0.20
CA LEU A 386 7.47 -29.92 -0.33
C LEU A 386 8.44 -29.26 0.67
N GLU A 387 8.65 -29.84 1.85
CA GLU A 387 9.47 -29.27 2.93
C GLU A 387 10.83 -28.77 2.43
N ASN A 388 11.52 -29.55 1.61
CA ASN A 388 12.83 -29.16 1.07
C ASN A 388 12.80 -27.91 0.19
N GLU A 389 11.76 -27.74 -0.64
CA GLU A 389 11.63 -26.55 -1.50
C GLU A 389 11.19 -25.33 -0.68
N LEU A 390 10.29 -25.53 0.30
CA LEU A 390 9.93 -24.49 1.27
C LEU A 390 11.17 -24.02 2.03
N VAL A 391 11.99 -24.94 2.54
CA VAL A 391 13.24 -24.60 3.24
C VAL A 391 14.15 -23.76 2.35
N LYS A 392 14.35 -24.12 1.08
CA LYS A 392 15.15 -23.32 0.14
C LYS A 392 14.55 -21.94 -0.11
N PHE A 393 13.23 -21.87 -0.29
CA PHE A 393 12.54 -20.60 -0.50
C PHE A 393 12.66 -19.68 0.69
N ILE A 394 12.37 -20.16 1.90
CA ILE A 394 12.48 -19.35 3.13
C ILE A 394 13.95 -18.98 3.38
N SER A 395 14.91 -19.88 3.13
CA SER A 395 16.34 -19.55 3.21
C SER A 395 16.75 -18.45 2.24
N LEU A 396 16.27 -18.52 0.98
CA LEU A 396 16.53 -17.49 -0.02
C LEU A 396 15.84 -16.18 0.34
N PHE A 397 14.61 -16.22 0.83
CA PHE A 397 13.87 -15.07 1.33
C PHE A 397 14.65 -14.39 2.45
N ILE A 398 15.01 -15.12 3.52
CA ILE A 398 15.82 -14.63 4.63
C ILE A 398 17.11 -14.00 4.10
N LYS A 399 17.85 -14.72 3.25
CA LYS A 399 19.11 -14.22 2.70
C LYS A 399 18.91 -12.94 1.87
N VAL A 400 17.94 -12.90 0.97
CA VAL A 400 17.66 -11.74 0.12
C VAL A 400 17.20 -10.56 0.97
N ASN A 401 16.34 -10.82 1.95
CA ASN A 401 15.87 -9.84 2.91
C ASN A 401 17.05 -9.28 3.72
N GLU A 402 17.83 -10.12 4.40
CA GLU A 402 18.99 -9.69 5.21
C GLU A 402 20.06 -8.92 4.41
N ASN A 403 20.25 -9.27 3.12
CA ASN A 403 21.17 -8.56 2.23
C ASN A 403 20.54 -7.30 1.60
N ALA A 404 19.21 -7.18 1.64
CA ALA A 404 18.53 -6.00 1.16
C ALA A 404 18.82 -4.82 2.10
N PRO A 405 18.78 -3.61 1.58
CA PRO A 405 18.64 -2.42 2.40
C PRO A 405 17.56 -2.54 3.49
N THR A 406 17.77 -2.01 4.71
CA THR A 406 16.85 -2.35 5.82
C THR A 406 15.45 -1.77 5.74
N HIS A 407 15.21 -0.60 5.14
CA HIS A 407 13.82 -0.15 4.90
C HIS A 407 13.12 -1.03 3.82
N GLN A 408 13.91 -1.84 3.08
CA GLN A 408 13.48 -2.78 2.06
C GLN A 408 13.37 -4.20 2.63
N GLN A 409 13.91 -4.38 3.85
CA GLN A 409 13.68 -5.57 4.64
C GLN A 409 12.23 -5.61 5.08
N ARG A 410 11.72 -6.83 5.24
CA ARG A 410 10.41 -7.12 5.79
C ARG A 410 10.58 -7.98 7.03
N ASN A 411 9.77 -7.71 8.05
CA ASN A 411 9.62 -8.66 9.15
C ASN A 411 9.03 -9.95 8.55
N ILE A 412 9.76 -11.05 8.69
CA ILE A 412 9.42 -12.34 8.04
C ILE A 412 8.04 -12.81 8.49
N LEU A 413 7.77 -12.71 9.80
CA LEU A 413 6.51 -13.16 10.38
C LEU A 413 5.34 -12.35 9.83
N LEU A 414 5.42 -11.02 9.86
CA LEU A 414 4.40 -10.13 9.29
C LEU A 414 4.21 -10.33 7.79
N TYR A 415 5.30 -10.54 7.04
CA TYR A 415 5.23 -10.78 5.60
C TYR A 415 4.46 -12.06 5.29
N PHE A 416 4.86 -13.18 5.90
CA PHE A 416 4.24 -14.47 5.63
C PHE A 416 2.83 -14.60 6.18
N THR A 417 2.50 -13.84 7.23
CA THR A 417 1.12 -13.58 7.61
C THR A 417 0.37 -12.84 6.51
N LYS A 418 0.82 -11.62 6.16
CA LYS A 418 0.08 -10.70 5.28
C LYS A 418 -0.29 -11.37 3.97
N TYR A 419 0.61 -12.22 3.48
CA TYR A 419 0.46 -12.95 2.22
C TYR A 419 0.17 -14.44 2.39
N HIS A 420 -0.20 -14.93 3.60
CA HIS A 420 -0.42 -16.35 3.89
C HIS A 420 -1.36 -17.01 2.88
N ASN A 421 -2.54 -16.43 2.69
CA ASN A 421 -3.57 -16.99 1.81
C ASN A 421 -3.14 -17.02 0.34
N THR A 422 -2.45 -15.97 -0.13
CA THR A 422 -1.92 -15.92 -1.50
C THR A 422 -0.79 -16.93 -1.71
N ILE A 423 0.14 -17.04 -0.75
CA ILE A 423 1.24 -18.01 -0.77
C ILE A 423 0.69 -19.44 -0.75
N LYS A 424 -0.26 -19.72 0.15
CA LYS A 424 -0.96 -21.00 0.26
C LYS A 424 -1.67 -21.34 -1.04
N GLN A 425 -2.38 -20.40 -1.65
CA GLN A 425 -3.03 -20.60 -2.94
C GLN A 425 -2.02 -20.97 -4.04
N ILE A 426 -0.91 -20.23 -4.18
CA ILE A 426 0.13 -20.51 -5.18
C ILE A 426 0.70 -21.93 -4.97
N ILE A 427 1.01 -22.30 -3.73
CA ILE A 427 1.54 -23.64 -3.39
C ILE A 427 0.49 -24.72 -3.64
N LYS A 428 -0.77 -24.48 -3.27
CA LYS A 428 -1.88 -25.41 -3.49
C LYS A 428 -2.09 -25.70 -4.97
N ILE A 429 -2.01 -24.67 -5.81
CA ILE A 429 -2.26 -24.76 -7.24
C ILE A 429 -1.04 -25.34 -7.99
N MET A 430 0.17 -24.86 -7.69
CA MET A 430 1.35 -25.15 -8.52
C MET A 430 2.38 -26.07 -7.83
N GLY A 431 2.17 -26.43 -6.56
CA GLY A 431 3.09 -27.26 -5.77
C GLY A 431 4.51 -26.67 -5.71
N ALA A 432 5.51 -27.52 -6.01
CA ALA A 432 6.92 -27.13 -6.04
C ALA A 432 7.23 -26.03 -7.06
N GLU A 433 6.52 -26.00 -8.20
CA GLU A 433 6.69 -24.93 -9.18
C GLU A 433 6.19 -23.59 -8.63
N GLY A 434 5.11 -23.57 -7.84
CA GLY A 434 4.65 -22.35 -7.16
C GLY A 434 5.72 -21.75 -6.25
N ILE A 435 6.43 -22.60 -5.51
CA ILE A 435 7.55 -22.19 -4.66
C ILE A 435 8.70 -21.61 -5.50
N ARG A 436 9.07 -22.28 -6.60
CA ARG A 436 10.12 -21.80 -7.53
C ARG A 436 9.73 -20.49 -8.23
N TYR A 437 8.45 -20.30 -8.52
CA TYR A 437 7.92 -19.05 -9.07
C TYR A 437 8.16 -17.90 -8.09
N MET A 438 7.77 -18.08 -6.82
CA MET A 438 8.03 -17.09 -5.78
C MET A 438 9.53 -16.84 -5.55
N GLN A 439 10.37 -17.87 -5.63
CA GLN A 439 11.84 -17.73 -5.55
C GLN A 439 12.39 -16.83 -6.66
N ASN A 440 11.91 -16.97 -7.90
CA ASN A 440 12.36 -16.15 -9.04
C ASN A 440 11.99 -14.66 -8.90
N HIS A 441 11.00 -14.36 -8.06
CA HIS A 441 10.59 -13.00 -7.72
C HIS A 441 11.39 -12.39 -6.55
N LEU A 442 12.36 -13.10 -5.98
CA LEU A 442 13.31 -12.58 -4.98
C LEU A 442 14.57 -12.03 -5.66
N ALA A 443 14.40 -11.10 -6.61
CA ALA A 443 15.48 -10.54 -7.42
C ALA A 443 16.22 -9.40 -6.69
N GLY A 444 17.16 -9.74 -5.81
CA GLY A 444 17.99 -8.78 -5.07
C GLY A 444 17.28 -8.09 -3.90
N THR A 445 15.95 -8.16 -3.86
CA THR A 445 15.10 -7.68 -2.78
C THR A 445 13.76 -8.46 -2.72
N VAL A 446 13.06 -8.42 -1.59
CA VAL A 446 11.76 -9.09 -1.39
C VAL A 446 10.58 -8.29 -1.98
N ILE A 447 10.77 -7.02 -2.33
CA ILE A 447 9.73 -6.10 -2.83
C ILE A 447 9.06 -6.60 -4.11
N HIS A 448 9.83 -7.22 -5.01
CA HIS A 448 9.24 -7.72 -6.25
C HIS A 448 8.26 -8.86 -5.96
N LEU A 449 8.60 -9.76 -5.02
CA LEU A 449 7.66 -10.80 -4.58
C LEU A 449 6.47 -10.17 -3.86
N GLU A 450 6.70 -9.19 -2.98
CA GLU A 450 5.64 -8.43 -2.30
C GLU A 450 4.59 -7.89 -3.28
N ARG A 451 5.03 -7.13 -4.30
CA ARG A 451 4.15 -6.57 -5.33
C ARG A 451 3.41 -7.65 -6.12
N THR A 452 4.07 -8.78 -6.37
CA THR A 452 3.46 -9.91 -7.07
C THR A 452 2.34 -10.52 -6.23
N LEU A 453 2.58 -10.77 -4.94
CA LEU A 453 1.59 -11.33 -4.01
C LEU A 453 0.44 -10.36 -3.74
N GLU A 454 0.73 -9.06 -3.62
CA GLU A 454 -0.28 -8.00 -3.44
C GLU A 454 -1.21 -7.87 -4.65
N SER A 455 -0.70 -8.07 -5.86
CA SER A 455 -1.49 -8.03 -7.08
C SER A 455 -2.32 -9.30 -7.34
N MET A 456 -2.06 -10.40 -6.61
CA MET A 456 -2.66 -11.69 -6.89
C MET A 456 -3.95 -11.91 -6.10
N PRO A 457 -5.10 -12.11 -6.77
CA PRO A 457 -6.36 -12.30 -6.09
C PRO A 457 -6.47 -13.70 -5.45
N ILE A 458 -7.18 -13.79 -4.33
CA ILE A 458 -7.51 -15.05 -3.67
C ILE A 458 -8.83 -15.58 -4.27
N LEU A 459 -8.78 -16.82 -4.78
CA LEU A 459 -9.92 -17.51 -5.38
C LEU A 459 -10.63 -18.41 -4.34
N PRO A 460 -11.93 -18.68 -4.53
CA PRO A 460 -12.64 -19.77 -3.84
C PRO A 460 -11.91 -21.13 -3.89
N ASN A 461 -12.02 -21.91 -2.82
CA ASN A 461 -11.22 -23.13 -2.60
C ASN A 461 -11.42 -24.22 -3.66
N ASP A 462 -12.64 -24.33 -4.17
CA ASP A 462 -13.09 -25.20 -5.25
C ASP A 462 -12.42 -24.82 -6.59
N LEU A 463 -12.33 -23.52 -6.89
CA LEU A 463 -11.60 -23.02 -8.07
C LEU A 463 -10.09 -23.21 -7.95
N GLN A 464 -9.53 -23.07 -6.74
CA GLN A 464 -8.13 -23.40 -6.50
C GLN A 464 -7.85 -24.90 -6.75
N GLN A 465 -8.75 -25.79 -6.32
CA GLN A 465 -8.61 -27.23 -6.56
C GLN A 465 -8.69 -27.57 -8.04
N PHE A 466 -9.62 -26.96 -8.77
CA PHE A 466 -9.69 -27.04 -10.22
C PHE A 466 -8.34 -26.64 -10.86
N LEU A 467 -7.83 -25.46 -10.52
CA LEU A 467 -6.57 -24.95 -11.08
C LEU A 467 -5.37 -25.84 -10.76
N ALA A 468 -5.36 -26.48 -9.57
CA ALA A 468 -4.33 -27.44 -9.21
C ALA A 468 -4.34 -28.67 -10.15
N ILE A 469 -5.52 -29.23 -10.40
CA ILE A 469 -5.70 -30.35 -11.34
C ILE A 469 -5.25 -29.94 -12.74
N TYR A 470 -5.68 -28.76 -13.19
CA TYR A 470 -5.33 -28.24 -14.51
C TYR A 470 -3.82 -27.99 -14.67
N PHE A 471 -3.16 -27.41 -13.67
CA PHE A 471 -1.71 -27.20 -13.67
C PHE A 471 -0.95 -28.52 -13.76
N GLN A 472 -1.36 -29.52 -12.98
CA GLN A 472 -0.75 -30.85 -12.97
C GLN A 472 -0.88 -31.56 -14.33
N GLN A 473 -2.04 -31.46 -14.97
CA GLN A 473 -2.30 -32.03 -16.31
C GLN A 473 -1.51 -31.32 -17.41
N SER A 474 -1.17 -30.04 -17.21
CA SER A 474 -0.44 -29.24 -18.19
C SER A 474 1.07 -29.54 -18.24
N HIS A 475 1.59 -30.32 -17.27
CA HIS A 475 3.02 -30.71 -17.20
C HIS A 475 4.02 -29.53 -17.32
N LEU A 476 3.68 -28.38 -16.73
CA LEU A 476 4.47 -27.17 -16.84
C LEU A 476 5.67 -27.19 -15.89
N SER A 477 6.75 -26.54 -16.32
CA SER A 477 7.88 -26.19 -15.46
C SER A 477 8.35 -24.78 -15.78
N ILE A 478 8.74 -24.01 -14.77
CA ILE A 478 9.18 -22.61 -14.95
C ILE A 478 10.41 -22.52 -15.83
N LYS A 479 11.29 -23.51 -15.75
CA LYS A 479 12.54 -23.53 -16.50
C LYS A 479 12.32 -23.76 -18.00
N GLU A 480 11.39 -24.64 -18.35
CA GLU A 480 11.15 -25.04 -19.74
C GLU A 480 10.02 -24.23 -20.40
N HIS A 481 9.07 -23.73 -19.60
CA HIS A 481 7.82 -23.12 -20.06
C HIS A 481 7.51 -21.76 -19.39
N PRO A 482 8.44 -20.79 -19.34
CA PRO A 482 8.25 -19.54 -18.59
C PRO A 482 7.08 -18.68 -19.08
N GLU A 483 6.75 -18.72 -20.37
CA GLU A 483 5.60 -18.01 -20.94
C GLU A 483 4.27 -18.66 -20.56
N GLU A 484 4.20 -20.00 -20.48
CA GLU A 484 2.99 -20.71 -20.08
C GLU A 484 2.70 -20.52 -18.59
N ILE A 485 3.74 -20.46 -17.75
CA ILE A 485 3.59 -20.12 -16.33
C ILE A 485 3.05 -18.70 -16.16
N ARG A 486 3.55 -17.73 -16.94
CA ARG A 486 3.01 -16.35 -16.91
C ARG A 486 1.55 -16.30 -17.35
N ALA A 487 1.19 -17.04 -18.39
CA ALA A 487 -0.20 -17.15 -18.83
C ALA A 487 -1.07 -17.80 -17.74
N PHE A 488 -0.59 -18.88 -17.11
CA PHE A 488 -1.27 -19.58 -16.03
C PHE A 488 -1.54 -18.67 -14.82
N ILE A 489 -0.54 -17.91 -14.36
CA ILE A 489 -0.73 -16.93 -13.29
C ILE A 489 -1.78 -15.89 -13.69
N THR A 490 -1.79 -15.48 -14.96
CA THR A 490 -2.78 -14.53 -15.46
C THR A 490 -4.19 -15.15 -15.56
N CYS A 491 -4.32 -16.47 -15.73
CA CYS A 491 -5.61 -17.17 -15.62
C CYS A 491 -6.22 -17.01 -14.23
N ILE A 492 -5.41 -17.04 -13.17
CA ILE A 492 -5.88 -16.81 -11.78
C ILE A 492 -6.51 -15.41 -11.69
N THR A 493 -5.81 -14.40 -12.21
CA THR A 493 -6.30 -13.02 -12.27
C THR A 493 -7.57 -12.88 -13.12
N ALA A 494 -7.64 -13.55 -14.27
CA ALA A 494 -8.81 -13.51 -15.15
C ALA A 494 -10.04 -14.18 -14.52
N ILE A 495 -9.87 -15.32 -13.83
CA ILE A 495 -10.95 -16.00 -13.11
C ILE A 495 -11.47 -15.12 -11.97
N ALA A 496 -10.58 -14.48 -11.20
CA ALA A 496 -11.00 -13.55 -10.16
C ALA A 496 -11.81 -12.38 -10.74
N ALA A 497 -11.33 -11.79 -11.84
CA ALA A 497 -12.04 -10.74 -12.57
C ALA A 497 -13.43 -11.19 -13.01
N LEU A 498 -13.57 -12.39 -13.58
CA LEU A 498 -14.85 -12.98 -13.97
C LEU A 498 -15.83 -13.09 -12.79
N ILE A 499 -15.36 -13.59 -11.64
CA ILE A 499 -16.19 -13.73 -10.44
C ILE A 499 -16.77 -12.38 -10.00
N THR A 500 -15.99 -11.30 -10.12
CA THR A 500 -16.42 -9.96 -9.67
C THR A 500 -17.27 -9.23 -10.71
N VAL A 501 -16.90 -9.31 -12.00
CA VAL A 501 -17.63 -8.62 -13.06
C VAL A 501 -19.02 -9.23 -13.26
N ALA A 502 -19.17 -10.53 -13.02
CA ALA A 502 -20.46 -11.21 -13.17
C ALA A 502 -21.60 -10.56 -12.36
N LYS A 503 -21.32 -9.75 -11.31
CA LYS A 503 -22.18 -8.85 -10.49
C LYS A 503 -23.58 -9.34 -10.06
N ASP A 504 -23.94 -10.54 -10.45
CA ASP A 504 -25.21 -11.21 -10.28
C ASP A 504 -24.83 -12.66 -10.00
N PRO A 505 -25.16 -13.24 -8.84
CA PRO A 505 -25.09 -14.67 -8.65
C PRO A 505 -26.19 -15.31 -9.52
N PHE A 506 -25.97 -15.32 -10.83
CA PHE A 506 -26.69 -16.08 -11.83
C PHE A 506 -28.17 -15.71 -12.01
N TYR A 507 -28.43 -15.20 -13.21
CA TYR A 507 -29.70 -15.19 -13.94
C TYR A 507 -30.32 -16.59 -14.21
N TYR A 508 -30.03 -17.57 -13.35
CA TYR A 508 -30.78 -18.82 -13.24
C TYR A 508 -31.26 -18.90 -11.80
N GLU A 509 -32.56 -18.79 -11.58
CA GLU A 509 -33.26 -19.01 -10.29
C GLU A 509 -33.07 -20.44 -9.72
N ASP A 510 -32.12 -21.20 -10.24
CA ASP A 510 -31.77 -22.56 -9.83
C ASP A 510 -30.27 -22.61 -9.52
N GLU A 511 -29.89 -22.00 -8.39
CA GLU A 511 -28.54 -22.06 -7.80
C GLU A 511 -28.03 -23.49 -7.59
N SER A 512 -28.90 -24.50 -7.73
CA SER A 512 -28.58 -25.91 -7.54
C SER A 512 -27.90 -26.61 -8.73
N GLN A 513 -27.81 -25.99 -9.92
CA GLN A 513 -27.41 -26.71 -11.15
C GLN A 513 -26.04 -26.37 -11.77
N TYR A 514 -25.34 -25.30 -11.37
CA TYR A 514 -24.08 -24.90 -12.02
C TYR A 514 -22.85 -24.93 -11.09
N ASP A 515 -22.10 -26.04 -11.15
CA ASP A 515 -20.78 -26.19 -10.53
C ASP A 515 -19.74 -25.36 -11.32
N LYS A 516 -19.42 -24.16 -10.81
CA LYS A 516 -18.46 -23.22 -11.43
C LYS A 516 -17.09 -23.86 -11.70
N PRO A 517 -16.44 -24.57 -10.75
CA PRO A 517 -15.25 -25.36 -11.02
C PRO A 517 -15.39 -26.31 -12.21
N GLN A 518 -16.51 -27.04 -12.30
CA GLN A 518 -16.74 -27.98 -13.37
C GLN A 518 -16.84 -27.28 -14.74
N PHE A 519 -17.50 -26.11 -14.80
CA PHE A 519 -17.54 -25.30 -16.01
C PHE A 519 -16.13 -24.91 -16.49
N TYR A 520 -15.29 -24.34 -15.62
CA TYR A 520 -13.93 -23.96 -16.01
C TYR A 520 -13.06 -25.17 -16.35
N LEU A 521 -13.24 -26.30 -15.66
CA LEU A 521 -12.56 -27.55 -15.96
C LEU A 521 -12.92 -28.10 -17.34
N ASP A 522 -14.19 -28.09 -17.70
CA ASP A 522 -14.63 -28.53 -19.02
C ASP A 522 -14.10 -27.61 -20.12
N LYS A 523 -13.97 -26.32 -19.83
CA LYS A 523 -13.38 -25.32 -20.74
C LYS A 523 -11.86 -25.42 -20.86
N SER A 524 -11.16 -25.90 -19.84
CA SER A 524 -9.69 -26.00 -19.83
C SER A 524 -9.16 -27.33 -20.38
N LYS A 525 -10.01 -28.36 -20.51
CA LYS A 525 -9.61 -29.68 -21.06
C LYS A 525 -8.90 -29.53 -22.41
N GLU A 526 -7.74 -30.18 -22.50
CA GLU A 526 -6.88 -30.21 -23.71
C GLU A 526 -6.32 -28.84 -24.14
N LYS A 527 -6.42 -27.79 -23.30
CA LYS A 527 -5.87 -26.46 -23.59
C LYS A 527 -4.59 -26.21 -22.82
N THR A 528 -3.61 -25.61 -23.47
CA THR A 528 -2.46 -24.97 -22.83
C THR A 528 -2.90 -23.75 -22.01
N PRO A 529 -2.12 -23.31 -21.00
CA PRO A 529 -2.46 -22.12 -20.22
C PRO A 529 -2.71 -20.86 -21.06
N LYS A 530 -1.96 -20.65 -22.15
CA LYS A 530 -2.24 -19.55 -23.07
C LYS A 530 -3.60 -19.67 -23.77
N GLU A 531 -3.96 -20.86 -24.24
CA GLU A 531 -5.27 -21.10 -24.87
C GLU A 531 -6.42 -20.97 -23.86
N PHE A 532 -6.19 -21.41 -22.62
CA PHE A 532 -7.16 -21.23 -21.55
C PHE A 532 -7.30 -19.77 -21.13
N LEU A 533 -6.19 -19.03 -21.03
CA LEU A 533 -6.20 -17.59 -20.77
C LEU A 533 -6.94 -16.83 -21.87
N PHE A 534 -6.70 -17.18 -23.13
CA PHE A 534 -7.43 -16.61 -24.26
C PHE A 534 -8.94 -16.81 -24.07
N LEU A 535 -9.38 -18.04 -23.82
CA LEU A 535 -10.80 -18.35 -23.57
C LEU A 535 -11.38 -17.59 -22.36
N LEU A 536 -10.65 -17.52 -21.25
CA LEU A 536 -11.09 -16.75 -20.07
C LEU A 536 -11.22 -15.26 -20.40
N ALA A 537 -10.28 -14.71 -21.16
CA ALA A 537 -10.34 -13.35 -21.65
C ALA A 537 -11.54 -13.15 -22.58
N GLU A 538 -11.89 -14.11 -23.45
CA GLU A 538 -13.11 -14.03 -24.29
C GLU A 538 -14.38 -13.93 -23.43
N ILE A 539 -14.49 -14.75 -22.39
CA ILE A 539 -15.63 -14.72 -21.47
C ILE A 539 -15.67 -13.37 -20.76
N LEU A 540 -14.53 -12.92 -20.23
CA LEU A 540 -14.43 -11.67 -19.48
C LEU A 540 -14.75 -10.45 -20.35
N LEU A 541 -14.35 -10.50 -21.62
CA LEU A 541 -14.69 -9.51 -22.62
C LEU A 541 -16.19 -9.45 -22.88
N LYS A 542 -16.85 -10.61 -23.01
CA LYS A 542 -18.32 -10.67 -23.13
C LYS A 542 -18.99 -10.08 -21.91
N GLU A 543 -18.56 -10.44 -20.69
CA GLU A 543 -19.14 -9.89 -19.45
C GLU A 543 -18.99 -8.37 -19.36
N ILE A 544 -17.79 -7.83 -19.61
CA ILE A 544 -17.51 -6.38 -19.57
C ILE A 544 -18.33 -5.61 -20.63
N LEU A 545 -18.65 -6.23 -21.77
CA LEU A 545 -19.38 -5.59 -22.85
C LEU A 545 -20.90 -5.86 -22.82
N ASN A 546 -21.36 -6.94 -22.19
CA ASN A 546 -22.76 -7.38 -22.12
C ASN A 546 -23.66 -6.48 -21.25
N GLU A 547 -23.13 -5.74 -20.28
CA GLU A 547 -23.92 -4.81 -19.44
C GLU A 547 -24.74 -3.77 -20.25
N LYS A 548 -24.47 -3.57 -21.56
CA LYS A 548 -25.35 -2.78 -22.46
C LYS A 548 -25.75 -3.52 -23.76
N GLY A 549 -25.85 -4.85 -23.74
CA GLY A 549 -26.46 -5.64 -24.83
C GLY A 549 -25.62 -5.82 -26.11
N ALA A 550 -24.28 -5.82 -26.03
CA ALA A 550 -23.43 -6.08 -27.19
C ALA A 550 -23.27 -7.60 -27.44
N ASP A 551 -23.93 -8.12 -28.47
CA ASP A 551 -23.74 -9.52 -28.91
C ASP A 551 -22.43 -9.64 -29.73
N LEU A 552 -21.34 -10.07 -29.08
CA LEU A 552 -20.03 -10.22 -29.71
C LEU A 552 -19.89 -11.59 -30.34
N ASN A 553 -19.72 -11.62 -31.67
CA ASN A 553 -19.38 -12.85 -32.37
C ASN A 553 -17.87 -13.18 -32.24
N GLN A 554 -17.47 -14.35 -32.70
CA GLN A 554 -16.07 -14.81 -32.59
C GLN A 554 -15.07 -13.95 -33.41
N GLU A 555 -15.53 -13.36 -34.52
CA GLU A 555 -14.73 -12.48 -35.37
C GLU A 555 -14.43 -11.16 -34.65
N ASP A 556 -15.41 -10.59 -33.95
CA ASP A 556 -15.27 -9.38 -33.14
C ASP A 556 -14.23 -9.59 -32.03
N ILE A 557 -14.35 -10.69 -31.29
CA ILE A 557 -13.43 -11.08 -30.22
C ILE A 557 -12.00 -11.26 -30.76
N THR A 558 -11.87 -11.94 -31.89
CA THR A 558 -10.58 -12.12 -32.56
C THR A 558 -9.98 -10.77 -32.99
N CYS A 559 -10.81 -9.84 -33.45
CA CYS A 559 -10.39 -8.48 -33.80
C CYS A 559 -9.93 -7.69 -32.56
N ILE A 560 -10.61 -7.84 -31.43
CA ILE A 560 -10.24 -7.24 -30.15
C ILE A 560 -8.88 -7.76 -29.67
N PHE A 561 -8.67 -9.07 -29.67
CA PHE A 561 -7.40 -9.64 -29.19
C PHE A 561 -6.22 -9.53 -30.17
N LYS A 562 -6.45 -9.05 -31.40
CA LYS A 562 -5.36 -8.53 -32.25
C LYS A 562 -4.81 -7.19 -31.77
N ARG A 563 -5.61 -6.42 -31.01
CA ARG A 563 -5.25 -5.07 -30.51
C ARG A 563 -4.68 -5.10 -29.10
N ILE A 564 -5.15 -6.02 -28.26
CA ILE A 564 -4.65 -6.21 -26.89
C ILE A 564 -4.40 -7.69 -26.62
N GLU A 565 -3.21 -7.99 -26.08
CA GLU A 565 -2.91 -9.35 -25.64
C GLU A 565 -3.87 -9.77 -24.52
N PRO A 566 -4.38 -11.03 -24.52
CA PRO A 566 -5.29 -11.52 -23.48
C PRO A 566 -4.78 -11.30 -22.06
N ALA A 567 -3.46 -11.42 -21.84
CA ALA A 567 -2.86 -11.19 -20.54
C ALA A 567 -2.97 -9.73 -20.08
N ARG A 568 -2.71 -8.77 -20.99
CA ARG A 568 -2.88 -7.34 -20.72
C ARG A 568 -4.35 -6.99 -20.50
N PHE A 569 -5.25 -7.60 -21.27
CA PHE A 569 -6.69 -7.40 -21.06
C PHE A 569 -7.15 -7.89 -19.68
N ALA A 570 -6.71 -9.08 -19.25
CA ALA A 570 -7.01 -9.59 -17.91
C ALA A 570 -6.46 -8.68 -16.79
N GLN A 571 -5.28 -8.09 -16.98
CA GLN A 571 -4.71 -7.11 -16.04
C GLN A 571 -5.57 -5.85 -15.91
N LEU A 572 -6.06 -5.32 -17.05
CA LEU A 572 -6.99 -4.19 -17.07
C LEU A 572 -8.30 -4.54 -16.37
N ALA A 573 -8.89 -5.68 -16.71
CA ALA A 573 -10.10 -6.13 -16.04
C ALA A 573 -9.91 -6.28 -14.51
N ALA A 574 -8.76 -6.79 -14.06
CA ALA A 574 -8.43 -6.84 -12.63
C ALA A 574 -8.20 -5.46 -11.99
N ALA A 575 -7.68 -4.49 -12.75
CA ALA A 575 -7.57 -3.11 -12.28
C ALA A 575 -8.95 -2.51 -11.98
N SER A 576 -9.99 -2.86 -12.74
CA SER A 576 -11.37 -2.47 -12.44
C SER A 576 -11.88 -2.96 -11.07
N GLN A 577 -11.36 -4.09 -10.58
CA GLN A 577 -11.73 -4.67 -9.29
C GLN A 577 -11.06 -3.93 -8.14
N ARG A 578 -9.79 -3.55 -8.31
CA ARG A 578 -9.09 -2.69 -7.33
C ARG A 578 -9.76 -1.33 -7.19
N MET A 579 -10.40 -0.87 -8.28
CA MET A 579 -11.22 0.34 -8.30
C MET A 579 -12.67 0.10 -7.84
N ALA A 580 -13.05 -1.06 -7.29
CA ALA A 580 -14.46 -1.37 -6.96
C ALA A 580 -15.16 -0.30 -6.12
N ASN A 581 -14.42 0.37 -5.23
CA ASN A 581 -14.92 1.44 -4.36
C ASN A 581 -14.46 2.84 -4.80
N ASP A 582 -13.86 2.97 -5.98
CA ASP A 582 -13.32 4.21 -6.52
C ASP A 582 -14.32 4.86 -7.48
N GLU A 583 -14.59 6.15 -7.29
CA GLU A 583 -15.54 6.94 -8.08
C GLU A 583 -15.19 7.02 -9.58
N TYR A 584 -13.92 6.79 -9.95
CA TYR A 584 -13.46 6.81 -11.34
C TYR A 584 -13.60 5.45 -12.06
N ARG A 585 -14.07 4.40 -11.37
CA ARG A 585 -14.24 3.05 -11.96
C ARG A 585 -15.13 3.05 -13.20
N ASP A 586 -16.24 3.76 -13.15
CA ASP A 586 -17.20 3.76 -14.26
C ASP A 586 -16.65 4.54 -15.48
N VAL A 587 -15.85 5.59 -15.23
CA VAL A 587 -15.14 6.30 -16.31
C VAL A 587 -14.13 5.34 -16.95
N TYR A 588 -13.37 4.62 -16.13
CA TYR A 588 -12.41 3.63 -16.58
C TYR A 588 -13.06 2.55 -17.46
N LEU A 589 -14.17 1.95 -17.00
CA LEU A 589 -14.88 0.90 -17.73
C LEU A 589 -15.46 1.42 -19.06
N SER A 590 -16.02 2.64 -19.07
CA SER A 590 -16.51 3.26 -20.31
C SER A 590 -15.38 3.51 -21.32
N LEU A 591 -14.23 4.03 -20.89
CA LEU A 591 -13.06 4.22 -21.75
C LEU A 591 -12.51 2.88 -22.28
N LEU A 592 -12.36 1.89 -21.40
CA LEU A 592 -11.90 0.55 -21.78
C LEU A 592 -12.84 -0.07 -22.82
N ARG A 593 -14.15 0.01 -22.61
CA ARG A 593 -15.15 -0.48 -23.57
C ARG A 593 -14.98 0.18 -24.94
N LEU A 594 -14.88 1.52 -24.98
CA LEU A 594 -14.72 2.25 -26.23
C LEU A 594 -13.46 1.80 -26.98
N ASP A 595 -12.33 1.62 -26.28
CA ASP A 595 -11.12 1.10 -26.91
C ASP A 595 -11.32 -0.29 -27.51
N LEU A 596 -12.00 -1.18 -26.78
CA LEU A 596 -12.23 -2.56 -27.21
C LEU A 596 -13.21 -2.59 -28.39
N THR A 597 -14.24 -1.75 -28.43
CA THR A 597 -15.22 -1.75 -29.52
C THR A 597 -14.89 -0.80 -30.66
N GLU A 598 -13.69 -0.19 -30.67
CA GLU A 598 -13.33 0.90 -31.60
C GLU A 598 -14.34 2.07 -31.57
N GLY A 599 -14.96 2.25 -30.40
CA GLY A 599 -15.84 3.37 -30.12
C GLY A 599 -15.05 4.68 -30.12
N ASN A 600 -15.77 5.77 -30.34
CA ASN A 600 -15.17 7.10 -30.41
C ASN A 600 -14.90 7.63 -28.98
N VAL A 601 -13.67 7.43 -28.48
CA VAL A 601 -13.22 7.97 -27.19
C VAL A 601 -13.34 9.50 -27.15
N ASP A 602 -12.97 10.21 -28.22
CA ASP A 602 -13.11 11.67 -28.31
C ASP A 602 -14.58 12.11 -28.15
N ASN A 603 -15.53 11.37 -28.76
CA ASN A 603 -16.96 11.65 -28.55
C ASN A 603 -17.36 11.49 -27.07
N PHE A 604 -16.90 10.45 -26.37
CA PHE A 604 -17.19 10.29 -24.94
C PHE A 604 -16.57 11.42 -24.09
N LEU A 605 -15.35 11.84 -24.43
CA LEU A 605 -14.64 12.89 -23.71
C LEU A 605 -15.14 14.31 -24.01
N HIS A 606 -15.82 14.55 -25.13
CA HIS A 606 -16.07 15.93 -25.61
C HIS A 606 -17.49 16.22 -26.12
N ASN A 607 -18.33 15.22 -26.37
CA ASN A 607 -19.72 15.43 -26.80
C ASN A 607 -20.64 15.66 -25.59
N THR A 608 -21.09 16.90 -25.40
CA THR A 608 -21.99 17.25 -24.28
C THR A 608 -23.41 16.72 -24.43
N GLU A 609 -23.81 16.33 -25.64
CA GLU A 609 -25.17 15.88 -25.99
C GLU A 609 -25.32 14.35 -26.00
N GLN A 610 -24.28 13.61 -25.58
CA GLN A 610 -24.36 12.15 -25.50
C GLN A 610 -25.38 11.68 -24.45
N GLU A 611 -26.05 10.56 -24.73
CA GLU A 611 -27.07 10.00 -23.83
C GLU A 611 -26.49 9.48 -22.50
N ASP A 612 -25.21 9.09 -22.49
CA ASP A 612 -24.53 8.62 -21.29
C ASP A 612 -24.31 9.80 -20.31
N PRO A 613 -24.97 9.83 -19.13
CA PRO A 613 -24.85 10.96 -18.19
C PRO A 613 -23.42 11.17 -17.70
N LEU A 614 -22.66 10.08 -17.52
CA LEU A 614 -21.27 10.15 -17.08
C LEU A 614 -20.40 10.80 -18.17
N GLY A 615 -20.59 10.35 -19.41
CA GLY A 615 -19.89 10.93 -20.56
C GLY A 615 -20.27 12.39 -20.79
N SER A 616 -21.56 12.74 -20.72
CA SER A 616 -22.03 14.13 -20.87
C SER A 616 -21.45 15.04 -19.79
N SER A 617 -21.40 14.59 -18.53
CA SER A 617 -20.79 15.34 -17.43
C SER A 617 -19.29 15.59 -17.66
N LEU A 618 -18.55 14.54 -18.04
CA LEU A 618 -17.12 14.64 -18.38
C LEU A 618 -16.87 15.55 -19.59
N ALA A 619 -17.71 15.44 -20.62
CA ALA A 619 -17.65 16.29 -21.81
C ALA A 619 -17.90 17.76 -21.47
N ARG A 620 -18.82 18.08 -20.56
CA ARG A 620 -19.03 19.44 -20.07
C ARG A 620 -17.77 19.97 -19.36
N HIS A 621 -17.11 19.14 -18.54
CA HIS A 621 -15.85 19.49 -17.90
C HIS A 621 -14.74 19.81 -18.94
N ASN A 622 -14.51 18.92 -19.89
CA ASN A 622 -13.51 19.14 -20.94
C ASN A 622 -13.88 20.34 -21.85
N GLN A 623 -15.16 20.58 -22.12
CA GLN A 623 -15.61 21.77 -22.84
C GLN A 623 -15.30 23.06 -22.08
N LYS A 624 -15.35 23.08 -20.74
CA LYS A 624 -14.90 24.23 -19.94
C LYS A 624 -13.41 24.50 -20.13
N ILE A 625 -12.58 23.46 -20.18
CA ILE A 625 -11.14 23.57 -20.47
C ILE A 625 -10.93 24.19 -21.86
N ARG A 626 -11.59 23.65 -22.89
CA ARG A 626 -11.51 24.15 -24.28
C ARG A 626 -11.94 25.62 -24.39
N LYS A 627 -13.09 25.98 -23.80
CA LYS A 627 -13.59 27.37 -23.75
C LYS A 627 -12.61 28.32 -23.06
N LYS A 628 -11.93 27.88 -22.00
CA LYS A 628 -10.89 28.67 -21.33
C LYS A 628 -9.67 28.90 -22.23
N LEU A 629 -9.23 27.88 -22.97
CA LEU A 629 -8.14 28.00 -23.95
C LEU A 629 -8.49 28.97 -25.08
N GLU A 630 -9.67 28.83 -25.68
CA GLU A 630 -10.15 29.72 -26.75
C GLU A 630 -10.24 31.18 -26.29
N LYS A 631 -10.73 31.41 -25.07
CA LYS A 631 -10.77 32.75 -24.46
C LYS A 631 -9.37 33.38 -24.31
N LYS A 632 -8.32 32.58 -24.28
CA LYS A 632 -6.92 33.00 -24.23
C LYS A 632 -6.23 32.98 -25.60
N GLY A 633 -6.98 32.74 -26.68
CA GLY A 633 -6.43 32.66 -28.04
C GLY A 633 -5.58 31.42 -28.28
N ILE A 634 -5.67 30.40 -27.41
CA ILE A 634 -4.98 29.12 -27.58
C ILE A 634 -5.92 28.19 -28.33
N SER A 635 -5.45 27.63 -29.44
CA SER A 635 -6.21 26.64 -30.21
C SER A 635 -6.30 25.32 -29.42
N PRO A 636 -7.51 24.87 -29.01
CA PRO A 636 -7.63 23.61 -28.28
C PRO A 636 -7.15 22.42 -29.09
N LYS A 637 -7.32 22.46 -30.42
CA LYS A 637 -6.87 21.39 -31.33
C LYS A 637 -5.37 21.15 -31.20
N THR A 638 -4.57 22.21 -31.24
CA THR A 638 -3.09 22.12 -31.20
C THR A 638 -2.56 22.00 -29.77
N ALA A 639 -3.27 22.52 -28.78
CA ALA A 639 -2.84 22.47 -27.38
C ALA A 639 -3.15 21.13 -26.71
N LEU A 640 -4.26 20.48 -27.09
CA LEU A 640 -4.72 19.23 -26.46
C LEU A 640 -4.43 17.99 -27.31
N HIS A 641 -4.18 18.16 -28.62
CA HIS A 641 -3.87 17.08 -29.56
C HIS A 641 -2.78 17.51 -30.56
N TYR A 642 -1.53 17.42 -30.13
CA TYR A 642 -0.34 17.78 -30.89
C TYR A 642 0.20 16.57 -31.66
N ASP A 643 0.00 16.57 -32.97
CA ASP A 643 0.21 15.42 -33.87
C ASP A 643 1.64 15.27 -34.42
N LYS A 644 2.56 16.16 -34.02
CA LYS A 644 3.95 16.11 -34.45
C LYS A 644 4.76 15.12 -33.63
N THR A 645 5.91 14.73 -34.18
CA THR A 645 6.91 13.90 -33.50
C THR A 645 8.28 14.55 -33.55
N TYR A 646 9.16 14.15 -32.64
CA TYR A 646 10.57 14.57 -32.61
C TYR A 646 11.49 13.34 -32.51
N ASP A 647 12.16 13.01 -33.62
CA ASP A 647 13.06 11.86 -33.74
C ASP A 647 14.53 12.24 -33.52
N PHE A 648 15.22 11.48 -32.65
CA PHE A 648 16.62 11.70 -32.33
C PHE A 648 17.37 10.41 -31.99
N ILE A 649 18.68 10.43 -32.17
CA ILE A 649 19.58 9.38 -31.67
C ILE A 649 20.45 9.90 -30.54
N ILE A 650 20.86 9.00 -29.65
CA ILE A 650 21.88 9.26 -28.64
C ILE A 650 23.13 8.48 -29.07
N LEU A 651 24.20 9.21 -29.40
CA LEU A 651 25.47 8.58 -29.71
C LEU A 651 26.06 7.97 -28.43
N PRO A 652 26.68 6.78 -28.51
CA PRO A 652 27.49 6.29 -27.42
C PRO A 652 28.67 7.26 -27.27
N GLY A 653 28.73 7.97 -26.15
CA GLY A 653 29.89 8.79 -25.84
C GLY A 653 31.17 7.96 -25.93
N GLY A 654 32.24 8.52 -26.51
CA GLY A 654 33.56 7.88 -26.54
C GLY A 654 34.08 7.51 -25.14
N ASN A 655 33.51 8.14 -24.11
CA ASN A 655 33.52 7.69 -22.72
C ASN A 655 32.08 7.56 -22.23
N ALA A 656 31.36 6.51 -22.66
CA ALA A 656 30.07 6.11 -22.08
C ALA A 656 30.32 5.63 -20.64
N ASN A 657 30.77 6.55 -19.78
CA ASN A 657 30.88 6.34 -18.36
C ASN A 657 29.46 6.18 -17.87
N LEU A 658 29.07 4.94 -17.54
CA LEU A 658 28.14 4.70 -16.46
C LEU A 658 28.61 5.58 -15.31
N SER A 659 27.95 6.71 -15.13
CA SER A 659 28.48 7.83 -14.38
C SER A 659 28.25 7.53 -12.91
N GLN A 660 29.17 6.76 -12.36
CA GLN A 660 29.37 6.59 -10.93
C GLN A 660 29.30 7.95 -10.22
N GLY A 661 29.79 9.02 -10.87
CA GLY A 661 29.67 10.38 -10.36
C GLY A 661 28.24 10.87 -10.16
N ASN A 662 27.35 10.68 -11.13
CA ASN A 662 25.95 11.07 -10.96
C ASN A 662 25.22 10.13 -10.00
N ALA A 663 25.56 8.83 -10.00
CA ALA A 663 25.03 7.91 -9.01
C ALA A 663 25.38 8.37 -7.58
N LEU A 664 26.62 8.82 -7.35
CA LEU A 664 27.08 9.41 -6.08
C LEU A 664 26.40 10.75 -5.75
N VAL A 665 26.07 11.54 -6.77
CA VAL A 665 25.33 12.80 -6.64
C VAL A 665 23.87 12.58 -6.26
N VAL A 666 23.21 11.61 -6.87
CA VAL A 666 21.84 11.19 -6.51
C VAL A 666 21.83 10.65 -5.08
N LEU A 667 22.82 9.83 -4.72
CA LEU A 667 23.03 9.37 -3.35
C LEU A 667 23.19 10.56 -2.38
N TRP A 668 23.98 11.57 -2.75
CA TRP A 668 24.14 12.79 -1.95
C TRP A 668 22.80 13.51 -1.70
N THR A 669 21.94 13.60 -2.71
CA THR A 669 20.62 14.20 -2.54
C THR A 669 19.75 13.36 -1.61
N TYR A 670 19.68 12.05 -1.81
CA TYR A 670 18.91 11.17 -0.92
C TYR A 670 19.40 11.28 0.52
N LEU A 671 20.72 11.40 0.74
CA LEU A 671 21.28 11.65 2.06
C LEU A 671 20.84 13.00 2.67
N ASN A 672 20.71 14.07 1.89
CA ASN A 672 20.23 15.35 2.43
C ASN A 672 18.72 15.30 2.75
N GLN A 673 17.90 14.69 1.90
CA GLN A 673 16.48 14.46 2.19
C GLN A 673 16.30 13.59 3.44
N LEU A 674 17.11 12.54 3.55
CA LEU A 674 17.16 11.69 4.74
C LEU A 674 17.53 12.49 6.01
N LYS A 675 18.42 13.48 5.90
CA LYS A 675 18.75 14.39 7.03
C LYS A 675 17.54 15.23 7.44
N GLU A 676 16.83 15.82 6.47
CA GLU A 676 15.66 16.66 6.72
C GLU A 676 14.54 15.85 7.36
N GLU A 677 14.23 14.68 6.81
CA GLU A 677 13.25 13.77 7.40
C GLU A 677 13.67 13.28 8.79
N ALA A 678 14.95 12.96 9.00
CA ALA A 678 15.46 12.62 10.34
C ALA A 678 15.29 13.77 11.35
N GLN A 679 15.43 15.02 10.92
CA GLN A 679 15.22 16.20 11.75
C GLN A 679 13.73 16.42 12.05
N ASN A 680 12.87 16.27 11.04
CA ASN A 680 11.41 16.35 11.20
C ASN A 680 10.91 15.30 12.20
N ASP A 681 11.39 14.08 12.06
CA ASP A 681 11.06 12.98 12.95
C ASP A 681 11.54 13.25 14.39
N LEU A 682 12.76 13.76 14.58
CA LEU A 682 13.27 14.18 15.89
C LEU A 682 12.46 15.33 16.52
N ALA A 683 11.92 16.23 15.69
CA ALA A 683 11.14 17.40 16.09
C ALA A 683 9.68 17.05 16.41
N SER A 684 9.10 16.05 15.72
CA SER A 684 7.71 15.62 15.85
C SER A 684 7.34 15.09 17.25
N LYS A 685 8.34 14.84 18.11
CA LYS A 685 8.23 14.20 19.43
C LYS A 685 7.60 12.80 19.40
N LYS A 686 7.29 12.24 18.23
CA LYS A 686 6.81 10.87 18.07
C LYS A 686 7.91 9.86 18.42
N ILE A 687 9.17 10.21 18.15
CA ILE A 687 10.30 9.33 18.46
C ILE A 687 10.60 9.30 19.95
N SER A 688 10.09 8.23 20.51
CA SER A 688 10.02 7.89 21.90
C SER A 688 11.39 7.33 22.38
N ASN A 689 12.06 6.49 21.59
CA ASN A 689 13.27 5.77 21.98
C ASN A 689 14.56 6.63 21.88
N ASN A 690 15.26 6.84 23.01
CA ASN A 690 16.49 7.63 23.08
C ASN A 690 17.60 7.10 22.15
N LYS A 691 17.73 5.78 21.97
CA LYS A 691 18.73 5.20 21.08
C LYS A 691 18.39 5.46 19.60
N ASN A 692 17.11 5.45 19.23
CA ASN A 692 16.68 5.82 17.89
C ASN A 692 16.87 7.33 17.66
N ARG A 693 16.63 8.16 18.68
CA ARG A 693 17.01 9.58 18.64
C ARG A 693 18.52 9.76 18.43
N GLU A 694 19.35 9.02 19.18
CA GLU A 694 20.82 9.05 19.02
C GLU A 694 21.26 8.58 17.63
N ARG A 695 20.61 7.57 17.05
CA ARG A 695 20.89 7.09 15.69
C ARG A 695 20.51 8.10 14.63
N LEU A 696 19.35 8.74 14.74
CA LEU A 696 18.95 9.84 13.85
C LEU A 696 19.92 11.01 14.00
N GLN A 697 20.28 11.36 15.22
CA GLN A 697 21.33 12.36 15.48
C GLN A 697 22.68 11.93 14.90
N ALA A 698 23.02 10.63 14.91
CA ALA A 698 24.23 10.11 14.31
C ALA A 698 24.18 10.18 12.78
N ILE A 699 23.05 9.82 12.15
CA ILE A 699 22.80 9.99 10.71
C ILE A 699 22.97 11.46 10.34
N ILE A 700 22.27 12.36 11.02
CA ILE A 700 22.38 13.82 10.85
C ILE A 700 23.84 14.25 11.00
N LYS A 701 24.52 13.82 12.07
CA LYS A 701 25.92 14.16 12.35
C LYS A 701 26.89 13.63 11.29
N TYR A 702 26.69 12.43 10.76
CA TYR A 702 27.54 11.86 9.71
C TYR A 702 27.29 12.51 8.36
N ILE A 703 26.03 12.83 8.05
CA ILE A 703 25.69 13.63 6.87
C ILE A 703 26.29 15.03 7.01
N GLU A 704 26.26 15.64 8.20
CA GLU A 704 26.94 16.92 8.46
C GLU A 704 28.46 16.82 8.35
N GLN A 705 29.06 15.70 8.75
CA GLN A 705 30.49 15.45 8.52
C GLN A 705 30.79 15.29 7.03
N LEU A 706 29.96 14.58 6.28
CA LEU A 706 30.06 14.52 4.82
C LEU A 706 29.90 15.90 4.20
N GLN A 707 28.92 16.69 4.65
CA GLN A 707 28.69 18.07 4.23
C GLN A 707 29.95 18.90 4.48
N LYS A 708 30.58 18.80 5.66
CA LYS A 708 31.85 19.48 5.95
C LYS A 708 32.99 19.01 5.05
N LEU A 709 33.11 17.70 4.81
CA LEU A 709 34.16 17.14 3.94
C LEU A 709 34.01 17.56 2.48
N ILE A 710 32.79 17.73 2.00
CA ILE A 710 32.46 18.06 0.62
C ILE A 710 32.42 19.58 0.40
N LEU A 711 31.90 20.35 1.36
CA LEU A 711 31.78 21.82 1.29
C LEU A 711 33.07 22.57 1.64
N ALA A 712 34.04 21.93 2.30
CA ALA A 712 35.35 22.53 2.58
C ALA A 712 36.17 22.86 1.30
N GLU A 713 35.78 22.33 0.13
CA GLU A 713 36.49 22.50 -1.14
C GLU A 713 35.93 23.61 -2.06
N SER A 714 35.06 24.50 -1.54
CA SER A 714 34.52 25.71 -2.19
C SER A 714 34.03 25.56 -3.64
N SER A 715 32.75 25.19 -3.76
CA SER A 715 31.73 25.52 -4.78
C SER A 715 30.79 24.31 -4.89
N SER A 716 29.48 24.52 -4.88
CA SER A 716 28.43 23.49 -4.89
C SER A 716 28.33 22.71 -6.21
N SER A 717 29.44 22.53 -6.92
CA SER A 717 29.44 21.86 -8.22
C SER A 717 29.26 20.34 -8.04
N THR A 718 28.51 19.74 -8.96
CA THR A 718 28.24 18.30 -9.00
C THR A 718 29.53 17.46 -8.99
N LYS A 719 30.59 17.98 -9.61
CA LYS A 719 31.92 17.37 -9.65
C LYS A 719 32.56 17.29 -8.27
N VAL A 720 32.52 18.37 -7.48
CA VAL A 720 33.06 18.38 -6.10
C VAL A 720 32.28 17.40 -5.21
N ILE A 721 30.96 17.33 -5.38
CA ILE A 721 30.14 16.35 -4.65
C ILE A 721 30.50 14.92 -5.05
N ALA A 722 30.59 14.62 -6.34
CA ALA A 722 30.96 13.30 -6.83
C ALA A 722 32.37 12.88 -6.39
N GLU A 723 33.36 13.77 -6.55
CA GLU A 723 34.74 13.53 -6.14
C GLU A 723 34.85 13.37 -4.62
N GLY A 724 34.18 14.24 -3.86
CA GLY A 724 34.10 14.17 -2.41
C GLY A 724 33.47 12.86 -1.93
N MET A 725 32.32 12.48 -2.50
CA MET A 725 31.62 11.23 -2.19
C MET A 725 32.40 9.97 -2.61
N ALA A 726 33.25 10.07 -3.64
CA ALA A 726 34.12 8.98 -4.06
C ALA A 726 35.30 8.73 -3.11
N LYS A 727 35.65 9.69 -2.24
CA LYS A 727 36.79 9.55 -1.32
C LYS A 727 36.56 8.42 -0.30
N PRO A 728 37.62 7.69 0.12
CA PRO A 728 37.48 6.58 1.07
C PRO A 728 36.82 6.95 2.40
N ASN A 729 37.10 8.16 2.91
CA ASN A 729 36.49 8.67 4.13
C ASN A 729 35.00 8.99 3.96
N ALA A 730 34.58 9.52 2.81
CA ALA A 730 33.17 9.73 2.50
C ALA A 730 32.43 8.39 2.39
N LYS A 731 32.98 7.42 1.64
CA LYS A 731 32.45 6.04 1.60
C LYS A 731 32.34 5.43 3.00
N ALA A 732 33.32 5.65 3.88
CA ALA A 732 33.27 5.17 5.26
C ALA A 732 32.13 5.84 6.07
N LEU A 733 31.86 7.14 5.86
CA LEU A 733 30.73 7.83 6.48
C LEU A 733 29.39 7.38 5.92
N VAL A 734 29.27 7.22 4.59
CA VAL A 734 28.09 6.63 3.95
C VAL A 734 27.83 5.25 4.56
N LYS A 735 28.84 4.39 4.65
CA LYS A 735 28.71 3.09 5.30
C LYS A 735 28.22 3.20 6.75
N LYS A 736 28.70 4.19 7.52
CA LYS A 736 28.19 4.46 8.89
C LYS A 736 26.73 4.94 8.88
N ILE A 737 26.32 5.76 7.91
CA ILE A 737 24.93 6.19 7.73
C ILE A 737 24.05 5.00 7.40
N ILE A 738 24.42 4.19 6.39
CA ILE A 738 23.74 2.94 6.03
C ILE A 738 23.65 2.02 7.25
N THR A 739 24.72 1.92 8.05
CA THR A 739 24.71 1.14 9.32
C THR A 739 23.68 1.69 10.31
N ASN A 740 23.50 3.00 10.42
CA ASN A 740 22.49 3.58 11.30
C ASN A 740 21.08 3.50 10.72
N ILE A 741 20.89 3.61 9.40
CA ILE A 741 19.62 3.32 8.72
C ILE A 741 19.21 1.89 9.00
N HIS A 742 20.17 0.97 8.84
CA HIS A 742 19.97 -0.44 9.11
C HIS A 742 19.65 -0.69 10.58
N ALA A 743 20.35 -0.01 11.49
CA ALA A 743 20.02 -0.09 12.91
C ALA A 743 18.66 0.55 13.24
N LEU A 744 18.21 1.61 12.57
CA LEU A 744 16.90 2.21 12.81
C LEU A 744 15.78 1.30 12.35
N ALA A 745 15.90 0.69 11.17
CA ALA A 745 14.87 -0.21 10.66
C ALA A 745 14.91 -1.61 11.33
N GLN A 746 16.06 -2.08 11.82
CA GLN A 746 16.15 -3.27 12.69
C GLN A 746 15.54 -3.06 14.08
N HIS A 747 15.44 -1.81 14.52
CA HIS A 747 14.81 -1.43 15.77
C HIS A 747 13.53 -0.64 15.54
N SER A 748 12.99 -0.80 14.34
CA SER A 748 11.59 -0.58 14.07
C SER A 748 11.18 0.82 14.53
N ALA A 749 11.98 1.80 14.14
CA ALA A 749 11.82 3.17 14.59
C ALA A 749 10.57 3.82 13.96
N GLU A 750 9.77 4.52 14.78
CA GLU A 750 8.61 5.33 14.37
C GLU A 750 9.02 6.55 13.53
N ASN A 751 9.55 6.28 12.35
CA ASN A 751 9.94 7.28 11.38
C ASN A 751 8.82 7.53 10.38
N SER A 752 8.78 8.71 9.75
CA SER A 752 7.79 9.01 8.73
C SER A 752 7.90 8.07 7.52
N THR A 753 6.81 7.87 6.77
CA THR A 753 6.84 7.13 5.49
C THR A 753 7.86 7.75 4.53
N SER A 754 8.00 9.08 4.54
CA SER A 754 8.99 9.82 3.76
C SER A 754 10.43 9.52 4.19
N PHE A 755 10.71 9.39 5.49
CA PHE A 755 12.03 8.95 5.97
C PHE A 755 12.36 7.56 5.42
N HIS A 756 11.42 6.62 5.49
CA HIS A 756 11.60 5.25 4.98
C HIS A 756 11.85 5.23 3.47
N GLU A 757 11.12 6.04 2.71
CA GLU A 757 11.35 6.23 1.29
C GLU A 757 12.78 6.75 1.00
N PHE A 758 13.25 7.79 1.69
CA PHE A 758 14.59 8.32 1.41
C PHE A 758 15.72 7.45 1.94
N ALA A 759 15.48 6.72 3.02
CA ALA A 759 16.35 5.65 3.45
C ALA A 759 16.46 4.60 2.34
N GLN A 760 15.35 4.28 1.67
CA GLN A 760 15.28 3.36 0.54
C GLN A 760 16.14 3.75 -0.61
N HIS A 761 15.83 4.92 -1.13
CA HIS A 761 16.55 5.49 -2.23
C HIS A 761 18.06 5.57 -1.93
N THR A 762 18.46 5.92 -0.70
CA THR A 762 19.86 5.98 -0.27
C THR A 762 20.59 4.64 -0.41
N VAL A 763 19.99 3.54 0.05
CA VAL A 763 20.71 2.26 0.02
C VAL A 763 20.64 1.60 -1.36
N ASP A 764 19.51 1.63 -2.06
CA ASP A 764 19.42 1.13 -3.45
C ASP A 764 20.47 1.79 -4.33
N GLN A 765 20.64 3.10 -4.16
CA GLN A 765 21.64 3.87 -4.87
C GLN A 765 23.07 3.47 -4.49
N THR A 766 23.32 3.12 -3.22
CA THR A 766 24.61 2.61 -2.76
C THR A 766 24.93 1.24 -3.40
N VAL A 767 23.96 0.32 -3.44
CA VAL A 767 24.11 -1.01 -4.07
C VAL A 767 24.39 -0.87 -5.57
N LEU A 768 23.68 0.04 -6.24
CA LEU A 768 23.97 0.37 -7.63
C LEU A 768 25.41 0.85 -7.81
N ILE A 769 25.87 1.79 -6.98
CA ILE A 769 27.26 2.31 -7.06
C ILE A 769 28.26 1.16 -6.91
N ASP A 770 28.05 0.26 -5.96
CA ASP A 770 28.91 -0.92 -5.75
C ASP A 770 28.91 -1.85 -6.98
N ASN A 771 27.74 -2.11 -7.57
CA ASN A 771 27.60 -2.91 -8.79
C ASN A 771 28.30 -2.25 -10.01
N LEU A 772 28.22 -0.92 -10.10
CA LEU A 772 28.94 -0.15 -11.14
C LEU A 772 30.46 -0.23 -10.94
N GLU A 773 30.94 -0.21 -9.70
CA GLU A 773 32.36 -0.41 -9.37
C GLU A 773 32.83 -1.83 -9.74
N GLN A 774 32.01 -2.86 -9.48
CA GLN A 774 32.32 -4.23 -9.86
C GLN A 774 32.34 -4.43 -11.38
N LYS A 775 31.37 -3.89 -12.12
CA LYS A 775 31.34 -4.01 -13.60
C LYS A 775 32.52 -3.34 -14.29
N LYS A 776 33.07 -2.26 -13.73
CA LYS A 776 34.32 -1.65 -14.22
C LYS A 776 35.51 -2.62 -14.13
N SER A 777 35.53 -3.51 -13.14
CA SER A 777 36.62 -4.48 -12.96
C SER A 777 36.57 -5.67 -13.93
N THR A 778 35.43 -5.94 -14.58
CA THR A 778 35.24 -7.10 -15.47
C THR A 778 35.45 -6.83 -16.96
N GLY A 779 35.80 -5.60 -17.37
CA GLY A 779 36.37 -5.30 -18.69
C GLY A 779 35.51 -5.59 -19.94
N SER A 780 34.20 -5.76 -19.84
CA SER A 780 33.37 -6.00 -21.03
C SER A 780 33.25 -4.73 -21.87
N ILE A 781 33.96 -4.70 -23.01
CA ILE A 781 33.86 -3.63 -24.01
C ILE A 781 32.47 -3.70 -24.64
N ASN A 782 31.63 -2.70 -24.36
CA ASN A 782 30.29 -2.59 -24.93
C ASN A 782 30.37 -2.41 -26.45
N LYS A 783 29.61 -3.21 -27.21
CA LYS A 783 29.24 -2.87 -28.59
C LYS A 783 28.61 -1.46 -28.60
N LEU A 784 28.93 -0.64 -29.61
CA LEU A 784 28.24 0.62 -29.84
C LEU A 784 26.75 0.33 -30.06
N ASN A 785 25.92 0.54 -29.03
CA ASN A 785 24.48 0.53 -29.17
C ASN A 785 24.03 1.99 -29.38
N LEU A 786 23.70 2.33 -30.63
CA LEU A 786 22.98 3.56 -30.94
C LEU A 786 21.55 3.41 -30.43
N HIS A 787 21.12 4.34 -29.58
CA HIS A 787 19.73 4.38 -29.14
C HIS A 787 18.95 5.37 -30.00
N HIS A 788 17.86 4.92 -30.63
CA HIS A 788 16.96 5.74 -31.44
C HIS A 788 15.62 5.90 -30.72
N PHE A 789 15.25 7.15 -30.48
CA PHE A 789 14.01 7.52 -29.82
C PHE A 789 13.18 8.49 -30.65
N SER A 790 11.88 8.48 -30.43
CA SER A 790 10.94 9.46 -30.96
C SER A 790 10.07 9.97 -29.82
N VAL A 791 9.88 11.28 -29.73
CA VAL A 791 8.93 11.88 -28.79
C VAL A 791 7.65 12.23 -29.51
N GLU A 792 6.52 11.91 -28.90
CA GLU A 792 5.19 12.31 -29.34
C GLU A 792 4.34 12.78 -28.14
N GLN A 793 3.31 13.59 -28.41
CA GLN A 793 2.24 13.75 -27.43
C GLN A 793 1.42 12.47 -27.45
N TRP A 794 1.41 11.77 -26.32
CA TRP A 794 0.77 10.46 -26.27
C TRP A 794 -0.75 10.62 -26.34
N PRO A 795 -1.38 10.06 -27.37
CA PRO A 795 -2.81 10.24 -27.57
C PRO A 795 -3.59 9.45 -26.51
N LYS A 796 -4.56 10.12 -25.91
CA LYS A 796 -5.42 9.55 -24.85
C LYS A 796 -6.33 8.47 -25.37
N GLU A 797 -6.55 8.42 -26.68
CA GLU A 797 -7.37 7.42 -27.36
C GLU A 797 -6.63 6.08 -27.50
N LYS A 798 -5.31 6.03 -27.23
CA LYS A 798 -4.59 4.74 -27.18
C LYS A 798 -4.92 4.00 -25.89
N LEU A 799 -5.41 2.76 -26.02
CA LEU A 799 -5.55 1.80 -24.92
C LEU A 799 -4.26 1.65 -24.10
N MET A 800 -3.11 1.71 -24.77
CA MET A 800 -1.79 1.64 -24.15
C MET A 800 -1.49 2.76 -23.15
N THR A 801 -2.30 3.83 -23.12
CA THR A 801 -2.20 4.88 -22.09
C THR A 801 -2.33 4.32 -20.68
N PHE A 802 -3.20 3.33 -20.46
CA PHE A 802 -3.34 2.72 -19.13
C PHE A 802 -2.08 2.00 -18.63
N PHE A 803 -1.17 1.61 -19.53
CA PHE A 803 0.05 0.89 -19.20
C PHE A 803 1.29 1.78 -19.13
N LEU A 804 1.17 3.10 -19.32
CA LEU A 804 2.34 3.98 -19.29
C LEU A 804 3.08 3.89 -17.96
N GLY A 805 2.37 3.69 -16.84
CA GLY A 805 2.98 3.50 -15.53
C GLY A 805 3.77 2.21 -15.41
N ASP A 806 3.27 1.12 -16.00
CA ASP A 806 3.94 -0.18 -16.07
C ASP A 806 5.22 -0.11 -16.92
N GLU A 807 5.18 0.60 -18.06
CA GLU A 807 6.31 0.71 -19.00
C GLU A 807 7.48 1.52 -18.43
N VAL A 808 7.22 2.51 -17.56
CA VAL A 808 8.29 3.29 -16.89
C VAL A 808 8.56 2.85 -15.45
N GLY A 809 7.79 1.89 -14.92
CA GLY A 809 7.98 1.32 -13.59
C GLY A 809 7.57 2.26 -12.44
N CYS A 810 6.57 3.12 -12.64
CA CYS A 810 6.14 4.09 -11.62
C CYS A 810 4.97 3.59 -10.76
N CYS A 811 4.64 4.36 -9.72
CA CYS A 811 3.53 4.08 -8.81
C CYS A 811 2.15 4.06 -9.50
N LEU A 812 2.02 4.57 -10.73
CA LEU A 812 0.75 4.60 -11.48
C LEU A 812 0.51 3.34 -12.35
N ALA A 813 1.34 2.31 -12.23
CA ALA A 813 1.16 1.04 -12.95
C ALA A 813 -0.18 0.36 -12.64
N THR A 814 -0.67 -0.46 -13.56
CA THR A 814 -1.97 -1.15 -13.42
C THR A 814 -2.11 -1.93 -12.12
N THR A 815 -1.02 -2.51 -11.62
CA THR A 815 -1.00 -3.34 -10.40
C THR A 815 -0.98 -2.53 -9.09
N ASN A 816 -0.79 -1.21 -9.15
CA ASN A 816 -0.63 -0.39 -7.95
C ASN A 816 -1.93 0.27 -7.49
N SER A 817 -1.95 0.69 -6.23
CA SER A 817 -3.07 1.40 -5.59
C SER A 817 -3.31 2.82 -6.12
N GLN A 818 -2.41 3.35 -6.96
CA GLN A 818 -2.53 4.68 -7.56
C GLN A 818 -2.97 4.65 -9.03
N PHE A 819 -3.45 3.50 -9.53
CA PHE A 819 -3.87 3.35 -10.93
C PHE A 819 -4.99 4.33 -11.34
N GLN A 820 -5.86 4.75 -10.41
CA GLN A 820 -6.91 5.76 -10.65
C GLN A 820 -6.35 7.08 -11.20
N ALA A 821 -5.13 7.47 -10.85
CA ALA A 821 -4.51 8.67 -11.39
C ALA A 821 -4.18 8.54 -12.89
N MET A 822 -3.98 7.33 -13.40
CA MET A 822 -3.87 7.09 -14.83
C MET A 822 -5.21 7.32 -15.55
N VAL A 823 -6.32 6.89 -14.94
CA VAL A 823 -7.68 7.11 -15.46
C VAL A 823 -7.98 8.60 -15.53
N GLN A 824 -7.67 9.34 -14.46
CA GLN A 824 -7.83 10.78 -14.41
C GLN A 824 -7.05 11.52 -15.49
N ARG A 825 -5.79 11.15 -15.71
CA ARG A 825 -4.95 11.71 -16.76
C ARG A 825 -5.47 11.42 -18.16
N ARG A 826 -6.09 10.27 -18.35
CA ARG A 826 -6.67 9.89 -19.62
C ARG A 826 -7.98 10.63 -19.91
N MET A 827 -8.82 10.87 -18.90
CA MET A 827 -10.13 11.49 -19.11
C MET A 827 -10.10 13.03 -19.19
N ASP A 828 -9.11 13.68 -18.56
CA ASP A 828 -9.10 15.13 -18.37
C ASP A 828 -8.23 15.84 -19.40
N ASP A 829 -8.81 16.72 -20.23
CA ASP A 829 -8.11 17.42 -21.32
C ASP A 829 -6.87 18.18 -20.84
N ALA A 830 -6.89 18.75 -19.63
CA ALA A 830 -5.79 19.55 -19.12
C ALA A 830 -4.57 18.71 -18.70
N LEU A 831 -4.66 17.38 -18.66
CA LEU A 831 -3.56 16.48 -18.32
C LEU A 831 -2.96 15.90 -19.59
N LEU A 832 -1.66 16.09 -19.79
CA LEU A 832 -0.99 15.73 -21.05
C LEU A 832 0.19 14.79 -20.77
N PHE A 833 0.64 14.13 -21.83
CA PHE A 833 1.75 13.19 -21.80
C PHE A 833 2.66 13.48 -22.99
N HIS A 834 3.93 13.79 -22.74
CA HIS A 834 4.95 13.70 -23.78
C HIS A 834 5.76 12.43 -23.51
N VAL A 835 5.83 11.52 -24.48
CA VAL A 835 6.41 10.18 -24.30
C VAL A 835 7.52 9.96 -25.31
N ALA A 836 8.70 9.59 -24.83
CA ALA A 836 9.81 9.14 -25.65
C ALA A 836 9.69 7.62 -25.85
N VAL A 837 9.56 7.20 -27.10
CA VAL A 837 9.42 5.80 -27.53
C VAL A 837 10.74 5.30 -28.10
N ASP A 838 11.27 4.21 -27.57
CA ASP A 838 12.41 3.49 -28.16
C ASP A 838 11.95 2.85 -29.47
N LYS A 839 12.50 3.32 -30.60
CA LYS A 839 12.05 2.88 -31.93
C LYS A 839 12.50 1.47 -32.30
N THR A 840 13.47 0.89 -31.59
CA THR A 840 13.87 -0.51 -31.77
C THR A 840 12.86 -1.45 -31.12
N THR A 841 12.38 -1.10 -29.92
CA THR A 841 11.42 -1.95 -29.18
C THR A 841 9.96 -1.54 -29.38
N ASN A 842 9.74 -0.34 -29.92
CA ASN A 842 8.46 0.37 -30.00
C ASN A 842 7.75 0.47 -28.63
N ARG A 843 8.53 0.66 -27.56
CA ARG A 843 8.01 0.80 -26.19
C ARG A 843 8.38 2.15 -25.58
N PRO A 844 7.56 2.70 -24.67
CA PRO A 844 7.92 3.88 -23.90
C PRO A 844 9.25 3.68 -23.14
N ALA A 845 10.15 4.65 -23.27
CA ALA A 845 11.45 4.67 -22.59
C ALA A 845 11.50 5.74 -21.48
N ALA A 846 10.84 6.86 -21.70
CA ALA A 846 10.69 7.95 -20.76
C ALA A 846 9.43 8.77 -21.08
N LEU A 847 8.95 9.56 -20.12
CA LEU A 847 7.83 10.48 -20.33
C LEU A 847 7.84 11.67 -19.36
N ILE A 848 7.10 12.71 -19.73
CA ILE A 848 6.75 13.83 -18.86
C ILE A 848 5.26 13.81 -18.58
N TRP A 849 4.92 13.85 -17.29
CA TRP A 849 3.55 14.03 -16.83
C TRP A 849 3.21 15.51 -16.80
N LEU A 850 2.45 15.98 -17.77
CA LEU A 850 2.16 17.39 -17.97
C LEU A 850 0.75 17.74 -17.50
N TYR A 851 0.55 19.01 -17.16
CA TYR A 851 -0.78 19.59 -17.07
C TYR A 851 -0.80 21.08 -17.39
N LEU A 852 -1.93 21.57 -17.89
CA LEU A 852 -2.20 22.99 -18.04
C LEU A 852 -2.71 23.56 -16.72
N ALA A 853 -2.19 24.71 -16.31
CA ALA A 853 -2.57 25.39 -15.09
C ALA A 853 -2.90 26.86 -15.36
N GLU A 854 -3.70 27.45 -14.47
CA GLU A 854 -3.97 28.89 -14.45
C GLU A 854 -3.15 29.53 -13.33
N THR A 855 -2.45 30.62 -13.63
CA THR A 855 -1.71 31.42 -12.64
C THR A 855 -2.62 32.48 -12.00
N GLU A 856 -2.19 33.10 -10.90
CA GLU A 856 -2.97 34.15 -10.23
C GLU A 856 -3.25 35.38 -11.11
N ASP A 857 -2.36 35.70 -12.06
CA ASP A 857 -2.56 36.74 -13.07
C ASP A 857 -3.42 36.28 -14.27
N GLY A 858 -3.98 35.07 -14.18
CA GLY A 858 -4.89 34.50 -15.16
C GLY A 858 -4.21 34.04 -16.46
N LYS A 859 -2.89 33.85 -16.47
CA LYS A 859 -2.19 33.25 -17.62
C LYS A 859 -2.37 31.73 -17.60
N ILE A 860 -2.33 31.13 -18.79
CA ILE A 860 -2.29 29.67 -18.94
C ILE A 860 -0.84 29.26 -19.15
N VAL A 861 -0.39 28.29 -18.36
CA VAL A 861 0.98 27.80 -18.35
C VAL A 861 0.98 26.27 -18.41
N LEU A 862 2.03 25.70 -18.97
CA LEU A 862 2.25 24.25 -18.97
C LEU A 862 3.14 23.90 -17.78
N VAL A 863 2.78 22.86 -17.03
CA VAL A 863 3.53 22.40 -15.85
C VAL A 863 3.90 20.93 -16.01
N ALA A 864 5.18 20.59 -15.86
CA ALA A 864 5.65 19.21 -15.71
C ALA A 864 5.61 18.81 -14.25
N ASN A 865 4.72 17.88 -13.91
CA ASN A 865 4.58 17.33 -12.56
C ASN A 865 5.74 16.39 -12.22
N PHE A 866 6.09 15.48 -13.13
CA PHE A 866 7.17 14.51 -12.97
C PHE A 866 7.84 14.17 -14.31
N PHE A 867 9.10 13.73 -14.23
CA PHE A 867 9.85 13.13 -15.33
C PHE A 867 10.20 11.69 -14.97
N GLU A 868 9.64 10.73 -15.69
CA GLU A 868 9.88 9.31 -15.45
C GLU A 868 10.71 8.70 -16.57
N VAL A 869 11.70 7.90 -16.20
CA VAL A 869 12.59 7.21 -17.14
C VAL A 869 12.66 5.77 -16.70
N ASN A 870 12.40 4.84 -17.62
CA ASN A 870 12.55 3.42 -17.33
C ASN A 870 13.98 3.14 -16.85
N THR A 871 14.12 2.41 -15.73
CA THR A 871 15.39 2.15 -15.04
C THR A 871 16.48 1.61 -15.96
N LYS A 872 16.11 0.85 -17.00
CA LYS A 872 17.03 0.35 -18.03
C LYS A 872 17.82 1.48 -18.70
N TYR A 873 17.21 2.65 -18.89
CA TYR A 873 17.83 3.82 -19.53
C TYR A 873 18.37 4.82 -18.49
N ALA A 874 17.72 4.95 -17.33
CA ALA A 874 18.05 5.95 -16.29
C ALA A 874 19.49 5.81 -15.74
N VAL A 875 20.01 4.58 -15.68
CA VAL A 875 21.37 4.25 -15.18
C VAL A 875 22.50 4.87 -16.01
N ASN A 876 22.25 5.22 -17.26
CA ASN A 876 23.21 5.86 -18.14
C ASN A 876 22.87 7.35 -18.28
N ASP A 877 23.66 8.22 -17.65
CA ASP A 877 23.43 9.67 -17.67
C ASP A 877 23.27 10.26 -19.07
N MET A 878 24.06 9.80 -20.03
CA MET A 878 23.99 10.32 -21.39
C MET A 878 22.66 9.95 -22.05
N VAL A 879 22.21 8.70 -21.85
CA VAL A 879 20.92 8.24 -22.35
C VAL A 879 19.77 8.95 -21.64
N ARG A 880 19.83 9.03 -20.31
CA ARG A 880 18.82 9.71 -19.49
C ARG A 880 18.69 11.19 -19.83
N ARG A 881 19.80 11.93 -19.92
CA ARG A 881 19.80 13.34 -20.31
C ARG A 881 19.38 13.53 -21.76
N GLY A 882 19.82 12.67 -22.67
CA GLY A 882 19.35 12.73 -24.05
C GLY A 882 17.84 12.48 -24.16
N LEU A 883 17.27 11.57 -23.36
CA LEU A 883 15.82 11.37 -23.25
C LEU A 883 15.11 12.62 -22.70
N LEU A 884 15.61 13.21 -21.61
CA LEU A 884 15.06 14.44 -21.04
C LEU A 884 15.10 15.58 -22.08
N ASN A 885 16.26 15.82 -22.68
CA ASN A 885 16.44 16.88 -23.67
C ASN A 885 15.56 16.65 -24.91
N GLY A 886 15.40 15.41 -25.35
CA GLY A 886 14.46 15.08 -26.43
C GLY A 886 13.01 15.42 -26.07
N LEU A 887 12.59 15.10 -24.84
CA LEU A 887 11.25 15.47 -24.33
C LEU A 887 11.08 17.00 -24.22
N LEU A 888 12.11 17.72 -23.77
CA LEU A 888 12.08 19.18 -23.65
C LEU A 888 12.07 19.88 -25.02
N GLN A 889 12.84 19.40 -26.00
CA GLN A 889 12.82 19.88 -27.38
C GLN A 889 11.44 19.71 -28.01
N PHE A 890 10.83 18.54 -27.86
CA PHE A 890 9.46 18.31 -28.30
C PHE A 890 8.46 19.26 -27.61
N THR A 891 8.62 19.47 -26.30
CA THR A 891 7.76 20.39 -25.54
C THR A 891 7.94 21.84 -25.98
N GLN A 892 9.16 22.27 -26.29
CA GLN A 892 9.41 23.58 -26.89
C GLN A 892 8.68 23.73 -28.23
N GLN A 893 8.79 22.72 -29.10
CA GLN A 893 8.11 22.70 -30.40
C GLN A 893 6.59 22.87 -30.23
N TYR A 894 6.01 22.16 -29.25
CA TYR A 894 4.61 22.29 -28.85
C TYR A 894 4.24 23.72 -28.41
N LEU A 895 5.07 24.38 -27.59
CA LEU A 895 4.80 25.74 -27.09
C LEU A 895 4.88 26.79 -28.20
N GLN A 896 5.82 26.65 -29.14
CA GLN A 896 5.97 27.57 -30.27
C GLN A 896 4.72 27.62 -31.15
N GLU A 897 3.98 26.51 -31.23
CA GLU A 897 2.74 26.39 -31.99
C GLU A 897 1.49 26.72 -31.16
N ASN A 898 1.65 26.94 -29.85
CA ASN A 898 0.59 27.32 -28.92
C ASN A 898 1.00 28.58 -28.12
N PRO A 899 1.21 29.73 -28.79
CA PRO A 899 1.85 30.91 -28.18
C PRO A 899 1.08 31.56 -27.04
N GLY A 900 -0.21 31.23 -26.84
CA GLY A 900 -0.97 31.68 -25.66
C GLY A 900 -0.68 30.88 -24.38
N ILE A 901 0.07 29.78 -24.48
CA ILE A 901 0.66 29.10 -23.32
C ILE A 901 1.96 29.85 -22.99
N GLU A 902 1.88 30.73 -22.00
CA GLU A 902 2.88 31.78 -21.75
C GLU A 902 4.23 31.25 -21.30
N ALA A 903 4.25 30.10 -20.60
CA ALA A 903 5.46 29.52 -20.05
C ALA A 903 5.34 28.01 -19.86
N PHE A 904 6.49 27.36 -19.79
CA PHE A 904 6.63 25.98 -19.33
C PHE A 904 7.46 25.93 -18.06
N TYR A 905 6.84 25.39 -17.01
CA TYR A 905 7.39 25.25 -15.69
C TYR A 905 7.60 23.77 -15.37
N MET A 906 8.72 23.45 -14.76
CA MET A 906 9.08 22.11 -14.37
C MET A 906 9.19 22.08 -12.86
N ASN A 907 8.47 21.12 -12.26
CA ASN A 907 8.51 20.86 -10.84
C ASN A 907 9.97 20.76 -10.39
N LYS A 908 10.32 21.48 -9.32
CA LYS A 908 11.63 21.34 -8.69
C LYS A 908 11.67 20.00 -7.98
N LEU A 909 12.25 19.02 -8.66
CA LEU A 909 12.42 17.70 -8.11
C LEU A 909 13.26 17.81 -6.83
N SER A 910 12.77 17.23 -5.74
CA SER A 910 13.52 17.07 -4.50
C SER A 910 14.30 15.75 -4.48
N TYR A 911 14.04 14.86 -5.43
CA TYR A 911 14.62 13.52 -5.51
C TYR A 911 14.51 12.89 -6.90
N GLY A 912 15.16 11.74 -7.09
CA GLY A 912 15.13 10.96 -8.33
C GLY A 912 16.34 11.18 -9.23
N TRP A 913 16.41 10.38 -10.29
CA TRP A 913 17.57 10.32 -11.19
C TRP A 913 17.79 11.60 -12.01
N ASN A 914 16.72 12.35 -12.24
CA ASN A 914 16.73 13.58 -13.04
C ASN A 914 16.93 14.85 -12.20
N ILE A 915 17.15 14.74 -10.88
CA ILE A 915 17.07 15.89 -9.98
C ILE A 915 17.98 17.07 -10.38
N ARG A 916 19.19 16.77 -10.84
CA ARG A 916 20.16 17.80 -11.27
C ARG A 916 20.19 18.04 -12.76
N ASP A 917 19.44 17.25 -13.53
CA ASP A 917 19.40 17.41 -14.96
C ASP A 917 18.64 18.71 -15.35
N LEU A 918 17.96 19.35 -14.38
CA LEU A 918 17.30 20.66 -14.54
C LEU A 918 18.02 21.85 -13.86
N ASP A 919 19.15 21.64 -13.17
CA ASP A 919 19.81 22.68 -12.35
C ASP A 919 20.25 23.91 -13.16
N ARG A 920 20.46 23.75 -14.47
CA ARG A 920 20.86 24.85 -15.37
C ARG A 920 19.70 25.78 -15.74
N TYR A 921 18.46 25.32 -15.57
CA TYR A 921 17.27 26.10 -15.89
C TYR A 921 16.95 27.09 -14.75
N PRO A 922 16.60 28.35 -15.07
CA PRO A 922 16.32 29.37 -14.06
C PRO A 922 15.14 28.96 -13.17
N VAL A 923 15.29 29.16 -11.86
CA VAL A 923 14.20 28.95 -10.90
C VAL A 923 13.44 30.25 -10.71
N VAL A 924 12.11 30.19 -10.84
CA VAL A 924 11.21 31.34 -10.71
C VAL A 924 10.05 31.02 -9.76
N ASP A 925 9.52 32.05 -9.11
CA ASP A 925 8.34 31.91 -8.27
C ASP A 925 7.07 31.99 -9.13
N VAL A 926 6.17 31.02 -8.97
CA VAL A 926 4.90 30.93 -9.69
C VAL A 926 3.80 30.52 -8.72
N ASN A 927 2.74 31.33 -8.64
CA ASN A 927 1.55 30.98 -7.87
C ASN A 927 0.50 30.38 -8.81
N LEU A 928 0.32 29.06 -8.70
CA LEU A 928 -0.71 28.34 -9.43
C LEU A 928 -2.05 28.49 -8.70
N VAL A 929 -3.11 28.80 -9.44
CA VAL A 929 -4.49 28.86 -8.93
C VAL A 929 -5.07 27.46 -8.79
N ASP A 930 -5.00 26.68 -9.86
CA ASP A 930 -5.50 25.30 -9.96
C ASP A 930 -5.00 24.70 -11.30
N LYS A 931 -5.18 23.39 -11.49
CA LYS A 931 -5.19 22.80 -12.83
C LYS A 931 -6.28 23.48 -13.67
N LEU A 932 -6.03 23.70 -14.96
CA LEU A 932 -7.02 24.24 -15.87
C LEU A 932 -8.29 23.38 -15.85
N GLY A 933 -9.43 24.01 -15.51
CA GLY A 933 -10.72 23.33 -15.31
C GLY A 933 -11.00 22.84 -13.88
N GLY A 934 -9.98 22.68 -13.04
CA GLY A 934 -10.07 22.05 -11.71
C GLY A 934 -10.33 20.55 -11.75
N PRO A 935 -10.74 19.93 -10.63
CA PRO A 935 -10.97 18.51 -10.57
C PRO A 935 -12.31 18.13 -11.17
N TYR A 936 -12.36 17.02 -11.90
CA TYR A 936 -13.58 16.31 -12.24
C TYR A 936 -13.76 15.14 -11.28
N ILE A 937 -14.94 15.04 -10.67
CA ILE A 937 -15.32 13.95 -9.78
C ILE A 937 -16.67 13.42 -10.30
N PRO A 938 -16.74 12.16 -10.76
CA PRO A 938 -17.99 11.55 -11.23
C PRO A 938 -19.13 11.71 -10.23
N GLY A 939 -20.29 12.20 -10.69
CA GLY A 939 -21.45 12.45 -9.84
C GLY A 939 -21.46 13.80 -9.10
N PHE A 940 -20.42 14.63 -9.21
CA PHE A 940 -20.35 15.95 -8.59
C PHE A 940 -20.30 17.07 -9.63
N GLU A 941 -21.32 17.92 -9.68
CA GLU A 941 -21.32 19.13 -10.52
C GLU A 941 -20.70 20.32 -9.75
N GLY A 942 -19.41 20.57 -9.92
CA GLY A 942 -18.62 21.50 -9.10
C GLY A 942 -19.02 22.99 -9.11
N GLU A 943 -20.05 23.41 -9.85
CA GLU A 943 -20.63 24.76 -9.74
C GLU A 943 -21.71 24.85 -8.65
N GLU A 944 -22.28 23.72 -8.21
CA GLU A 944 -23.46 23.70 -7.33
C GLU A 944 -23.14 23.82 -5.83
N LEU A 945 -21.90 23.57 -5.40
CA LEU A 945 -21.60 23.41 -3.97
C LEU A 945 -20.99 24.62 -3.27
N GLY A 946 -20.70 25.72 -3.97
CA GLY A 946 -20.10 26.90 -3.35
C GLY A 946 -18.77 26.61 -2.62
N ILE A 947 -18.07 25.55 -3.04
CA ILE A 947 -16.80 25.08 -2.46
C ILE A 947 -15.77 26.21 -2.53
N ASP A 948 -15.15 26.53 -1.41
CA ASP A 948 -14.12 27.56 -1.36
C ASP A 948 -12.92 27.19 -2.26
N LYS A 949 -12.22 28.21 -2.76
CA LYS A 949 -11.04 28.05 -3.63
C LYS A 949 -10.00 27.11 -3.01
N ASN A 950 -9.77 27.17 -1.69
CA ASN A 950 -8.78 26.33 -1.01
C ASN A 950 -9.23 24.88 -0.89
N GLU A 951 -10.53 24.65 -0.68
CA GLU A 951 -11.11 23.31 -0.62
C GLU A 951 -11.05 22.65 -2.00
N ARG A 952 -11.37 23.39 -3.06
CA ARG A 952 -11.21 22.93 -4.45
C ARG A 952 -9.76 22.57 -4.77
N LEU A 953 -8.81 23.42 -4.39
CA LEU A 953 -7.38 23.15 -4.59
C LEU A 953 -6.94 21.88 -3.85
N THR A 954 -7.43 21.70 -2.63
CA THR A 954 -7.17 20.50 -1.81
C THR A 954 -7.76 19.25 -2.46
N LEU A 955 -8.97 19.33 -3.02
CA LEU A 955 -9.58 18.25 -3.78
C LEU A 955 -8.79 17.92 -5.04
N THR A 956 -8.34 18.93 -5.81
CA THR A 956 -7.49 18.69 -6.99
C THR A 956 -6.22 17.95 -6.58
N ASP A 957 -5.51 18.43 -5.56
CA ASP A 957 -4.26 17.83 -5.10
C ASP A 957 -4.46 16.38 -4.61
N GLN A 958 -5.47 16.13 -3.78
CA GLN A 958 -5.78 14.82 -3.23
C GLN A 958 -6.22 13.82 -4.30
N LYS A 959 -7.02 14.27 -5.27
CA LYS A 959 -7.60 13.37 -6.27
C LYS A 959 -6.62 13.10 -7.41
N TYR A 960 -5.94 14.12 -7.94
CA TYR A 960 -5.20 14.04 -9.21
C TYR A 960 -3.69 13.72 -9.11
N TYR A 961 -3.17 13.48 -7.91
CA TYR A 961 -1.75 13.21 -7.66
C TYR A 961 -0.83 14.28 -8.31
N LEU A 962 -1.11 15.56 -8.02
CA LEU A 962 -0.40 16.72 -8.59
C LEU A 962 0.49 17.40 -7.55
N VAL A 963 1.57 16.73 -7.12
CA VAL A 963 2.52 17.23 -6.11
C VAL A 963 3.04 18.65 -6.41
N SER A 964 3.19 19.00 -7.69
CA SER A 964 3.64 20.33 -8.11
C SER A 964 2.63 21.45 -7.87
N LEU A 965 1.34 21.15 -7.65
CA LEU A 965 0.27 22.15 -7.54
C LEU A 965 0.40 23.02 -6.28
N LYS A 966 1.00 22.49 -5.21
CA LYS A 966 1.23 23.18 -3.94
C LYS A 966 2.60 23.89 -3.88
N GLN A 967 3.39 23.83 -4.95
CA GLN A 967 4.71 24.46 -4.97
C GLN A 967 4.64 25.91 -5.43
N SER A 968 5.57 26.71 -4.92
CA SER A 968 5.75 28.11 -5.34
C SER A 968 6.95 28.33 -6.25
N GLN A 969 7.89 27.38 -6.33
CA GLN A 969 9.13 27.53 -7.10
C GLN A 969 9.26 26.46 -8.17
N PHE A 970 9.54 26.90 -9.40
CA PHE A 970 9.66 26.01 -10.55
C PHE A 970 10.90 26.34 -11.37
N HIS A 971 11.48 25.33 -12.03
CA HIS A 971 12.40 25.60 -13.13
C HIS A 971 11.60 26.08 -14.34
N GLN A 972 11.97 27.23 -14.92
CA GLN A 972 11.39 27.72 -16.15
C GLN A 972 12.23 27.25 -17.34
N LEU A 973 11.57 26.79 -18.40
CA LEU A 973 12.26 26.44 -19.63
C LEU A 973 13.03 27.66 -20.20
N ASP A 974 14.32 27.46 -20.47
CA ASP A 974 15.19 28.42 -21.12
C ASP A 974 15.74 27.81 -22.41
N LEU A 975 15.53 28.50 -23.54
CA LEU A 975 15.87 27.99 -24.86
C LEU A 975 17.37 27.96 -25.13
N GLN A 976 18.15 28.83 -24.48
CA GLN A 976 19.60 28.84 -24.61
C GLN A 976 20.19 27.65 -23.87
N VAL A 977 19.72 27.40 -22.65
CA VAL A 977 20.12 26.24 -21.84
C VAL A 977 19.79 24.94 -22.59
N LEU A 978 18.55 24.81 -23.08
CA LEU A 978 18.12 23.62 -23.83
C LEU A 978 18.95 23.41 -25.10
N ALA A 979 19.22 24.47 -25.88
CA ALA A 979 20.05 24.35 -27.08
C ALA A 979 21.45 23.82 -26.75
N GLU A 980 22.11 24.38 -25.74
CA GLU A 980 23.45 23.96 -25.29
C GLU A 980 23.47 22.51 -24.79
N ASP A 981 22.51 22.11 -23.96
CA ASP A 981 22.43 20.75 -23.43
C ASP A 981 22.14 19.72 -24.53
N SER A 982 21.22 20.04 -25.46
CA SER A 982 20.88 19.17 -26.58
C SER A 982 22.05 18.90 -27.51
N GLU A 983 22.90 19.90 -27.82
CA GLU A 983 24.04 19.70 -28.73
C GLU A 983 25.02 18.63 -28.24
N SER A 984 25.08 18.43 -26.92
CA SER A 984 26.03 17.54 -26.26
C SER A 984 25.52 16.11 -26.09
N THR A 985 24.20 15.88 -26.11
CA THR A 985 23.60 14.59 -25.75
C THR A 985 22.81 13.91 -26.86
N LEU A 986 22.26 14.67 -27.80
CA LEU A 986 21.39 14.12 -28.84
C LEU A 986 21.80 14.59 -30.23
N ILE A 987 21.47 13.77 -31.23
CA ILE A 987 21.61 14.13 -32.63
C ILE A 987 20.28 13.92 -33.32
N GLU A 988 19.71 15.03 -33.79
CA GLU A 988 18.48 15.04 -34.58
C GLU A 988 18.73 14.59 -36.01
N LYS A 989 17.76 13.87 -36.59
CA LYS A 989 17.77 13.46 -38.01
C LYS A 989 18.05 14.64 -38.95
N ASN A 990 17.29 15.72 -38.78
CA ASN A 990 17.39 16.90 -39.64
C ASN A 990 18.74 17.59 -39.51
N ARG A 991 19.33 17.61 -38.30
CA ARG A 991 20.64 18.20 -38.07
C ARG A 991 21.76 17.39 -38.72
N ILE A 992 21.68 16.05 -38.75
CA ILE A 992 22.61 15.20 -39.50
C ILE A 992 22.56 15.55 -40.98
N LEU A 993 21.35 15.60 -41.54
CA LEU A 993 21.15 15.91 -42.96
C LEU A 993 21.65 17.31 -43.30
N GLN A 994 21.32 18.34 -42.51
CA GLN A 994 21.81 19.70 -42.73
C GLN A 994 23.34 19.80 -42.66
N LYS A 995 23.98 19.14 -41.69
CA LYS A 995 25.45 19.10 -41.58
C LYS A 995 26.07 18.37 -42.78
N ALA A 996 25.48 17.25 -43.18
CA ALA A 996 25.94 16.48 -44.33
C ALA A 996 25.80 17.29 -45.64
N ILE A 997 24.67 17.97 -45.84
CA ILE A 997 24.43 18.87 -46.97
C ILE A 997 25.45 20.00 -46.99
N LEU A 998 25.65 20.71 -45.88
CA LEU A 998 26.62 21.80 -45.81
C LEU A 998 28.04 21.32 -46.13
N ALA A 999 28.49 20.23 -45.51
CA ALA A 999 29.82 19.67 -45.73
C ALA A 999 30.06 19.15 -47.16
N LEU A 1000 29.00 18.76 -47.87
CA LEU A 1000 29.08 18.25 -49.24
C LEU A 1000 28.77 19.30 -50.30
N SER A 1001 28.03 20.37 -49.94
CA SER A 1001 27.71 21.49 -50.83
C SER A 1001 28.95 22.27 -51.28
N GLU A 1002 30.04 22.22 -50.51
CA GLU A 1002 31.34 22.79 -50.87
C GLU A 1002 32.00 22.11 -52.09
N LYS A 1003 31.49 20.96 -52.55
CA LYS A 1003 32.11 20.12 -53.59
C LYS A 1003 31.44 20.22 -54.98
N GLU A 1004 30.57 21.20 -55.22
CA GLU A 1004 29.78 21.34 -56.47
C GLU A 1004 29.20 20.00 -56.96
N MET A 1005 28.32 19.40 -56.16
CA MET A 1005 27.70 18.10 -56.46
C MET A 1005 26.25 18.28 -56.93
N ASP A 1006 25.82 17.49 -57.91
CA ASP A 1006 24.40 17.36 -58.25
C ASP A 1006 23.61 16.63 -57.13
N LEU A 1007 22.28 16.78 -57.14
CA LEU A 1007 21.40 16.29 -56.07
C LEU A 1007 21.49 14.77 -55.88
N ASP A 1008 21.65 14.00 -56.95
CA ASP A 1008 21.71 12.54 -56.88
C ASP A 1008 23.03 12.08 -56.28
N LYS A 1009 24.17 12.67 -56.70
CA LYS A 1009 25.47 12.41 -56.07
C LYS A 1009 25.52 12.88 -54.62
N LEU A 1010 24.84 13.98 -54.29
CA LEU A 1010 24.71 14.44 -52.90
C LEU A 1010 23.97 13.41 -52.06
N LYS A 1011 22.83 12.90 -52.54
CA LYS A 1011 22.06 11.83 -51.86
C LYS A 1011 22.91 10.57 -51.67
N GLU A 1012 23.66 10.15 -52.69
CA GLU A 1012 24.57 9.01 -52.60
C GLU A 1012 25.69 9.24 -51.57
N ALA A 1013 26.32 10.41 -51.60
CA ALA A 1013 27.40 10.76 -50.66
C ALA A 1013 26.91 10.85 -49.21
N ILE A 1014 25.73 11.43 -48.96
CA ILE A 1014 25.11 11.46 -47.63
C ILE A 1014 24.83 10.04 -47.15
N SER A 1015 24.19 9.21 -47.99
CA SER A 1015 23.84 7.84 -47.64
C SER A 1015 25.07 6.96 -47.38
N THR A 1016 26.20 7.27 -48.00
CA THR A 1016 27.46 6.54 -47.80
C THR A 1016 28.18 7.00 -46.53
N GLN A 1017 28.41 8.32 -46.40
CA GLN A 1017 29.24 8.89 -45.33
C GLN A 1017 28.55 8.92 -43.97
N TYR A 1018 27.23 9.03 -43.95
CA TYR A 1018 26.42 9.13 -42.72
C TYR A 1018 25.49 7.93 -42.56
N SER A 1019 25.81 6.80 -43.21
CA SER A 1019 24.98 5.59 -43.21
C SER A 1019 24.66 5.10 -41.80
N LEU A 1020 25.64 5.13 -40.90
CA LEU A 1020 25.52 4.57 -39.56
C LEU A 1020 24.60 5.41 -38.67
N GLU A 1021 24.70 6.74 -38.74
CA GLU A 1021 23.90 7.69 -37.97
C GLU A 1021 22.48 7.83 -38.52
N LEU A 1022 22.32 7.73 -39.84
CA LEU A 1022 21.02 7.86 -40.50
C LEU A 1022 20.23 6.56 -40.50
N ALA A 1023 20.88 5.39 -40.52
CA ALA A 1023 20.22 4.10 -40.63
C ALA A 1023 19.06 3.89 -39.65
N PRO A 1024 19.15 4.29 -38.36
CA PRO A 1024 18.05 4.10 -37.41
C PRO A 1024 16.74 4.80 -37.80
N PHE A 1025 16.78 5.88 -38.59
CA PHE A 1025 15.59 6.66 -38.99
C PHE A 1025 14.84 6.08 -40.20
N TYR A 1026 15.43 5.11 -40.90
CA TYR A 1026 14.89 4.56 -42.15
C TYR A 1026 14.49 3.09 -41.98
N HIS A 1027 13.35 2.69 -42.56
CA HIS A 1027 12.81 1.32 -42.46
C HIS A 1027 13.51 0.39 -43.46
N TYR A 1028 14.02 0.95 -44.55
CA TYR A 1028 14.80 0.25 -45.58
C TYR A 1028 16.24 0.76 -45.56
N PRO A 1029 17.19 0.04 -46.19
CA PRO A 1029 18.50 0.62 -46.48
C PRO A 1029 18.33 2.03 -47.07
N ILE A 1030 19.04 3.03 -46.53
CA ILE A 1030 18.80 4.46 -46.74
C ILE A 1030 18.56 4.81 -48.21
N VAL A 1031 19.38 4.25 -49.10
CA VAL A 1031 19.34 4.46 -50.57
C VAL A 1031 18.02 4.02 -51.21
N LYS A 1032 17.27 3.12 -50.56
CA LYS A 1032 15.99 2.56 -51.02
C LYS A 1032 14.78 3.08 -50.23
N ASP A 1033 14.96 3.84 -49.14
CA ASP A 1033 13.83 4.37 -48.37
C ASP A 1033 13.26 5.61 -49.09
N PRO A 1034 11.98 5.60 -49.52
CA PRO A 1034 11.39 6.71 -50.26
C PRO A 1034 11.33 8.02 -49.45
N ARG A 1035 11.41 7.95 -48.12
CA ARG A 1035 11.42 9.13 -47.24
C ARG A 1035 12.77 9.83 -47.23
N PHE A 1036 13.87 9.12 -47.49
CA PHE A 1036 15.22 9.71 -47.46
C PHE A 1036 15.35 10.86 -48.46
N ALA A 1037 14.89 10.66 -49.70
CA ALA A 1037 14.91 11.70 -50.73
C ALA A 1037 14.14 12.96 -50.28
N LYS A 1038 12.93 12.78 -49.74
CA LYS A 1038 12.09 13.87 -49.24
C LYS A 1038 12.74 14.61 -48.06
N ASP A 1039 13.33 13.88 -47.12
CA ASP A 1039 14.02 14.46 -45.96
C ASP A 1039 15.24 15.29 -46.40
N VAL A 1040 16.00 14.80 -47.39
CA VAL A 1040 17.14 15.55 -47.98
C VAL A 1040 16.64 16.83 -48.67
N ASP A 1041 15.56 16.76 -49.43
CA ASP A 1041 15.00 17.92 -50.13
C ASP A 1041 14.49 18.98 -49.13
N ILE A 1042 13.82 18.57 -48.04
CA ILE A 1042 13.41 19.47 -46.94
C ILE A 1042 14.62 20.09 -46.25
N ALA A 1043 15.65 19.28 -45.96
CA ALA A 1043 16.86 19.78 -45.33
C ALA A 1043 17.62 20.77 -46.21
N LEU A 1044 17.65 20.54 -47.54
CA LEU A 1044 18.21 21.46 -48.53
C LEU A 1044 17.46 22.80 -48.52
N GLN A 1045 16.13 22.77 -48.57
CA GLN A 1045 15.32 23.98 -48.54
C GLN A 1045 15.60 24.79 -47.25
N SER A 1046 15.65 24.12 -46.10
CA SER A 1046 15.96 24.78 -44.82
C SER A 1046 17.37 25.40 -44.79
N VAL A 1047 18.36 24.75 -45.39
CA VAL A 1047 19.73 25.30 -45.51
C VAL A 1047 19.74 26.54 -46.41
N SER A 1048 19.02 26.51 -47.55
CA SER A 1048 18.91 27.65 -48.46
C SER A 1048 18.22 28.85 -47.83
N GLU A 1049 17.09 28.65 -47.12
CA GLU A 1049 16.38 29.71 -46.39
C GLU A 1049 17.27 30.36 -45.30
N LYS A 1050 18.09 29.56 -44.62
CA LYS A 1050 19.08 30.06 -43.64
C LYS A 1050 20.22 30.83 -44.31
N ALA A 1051 20.65 30.44 -45.51
CA ALA A 1051 21.67 31.16 -46.26
C ALA A 1051 21.15 32.52 -46.75
N GLU A 1052 19.93 32.56 -47.31
CA GLU A 1052 19.30 33.81 -47.79
C GLU A 1052 18.97 34.79 -46.67
N SER A 1053 18.54 34.29 -45.50
CA SER A 1053 18.27 35.14 -44.33
C SER A 1053 19.55 35.76 -43.75
N LYS A 1054 20.70 35.07 -43.80
CA LYS A 1054 21.99 35.66 -43.38
C LYS A 1054 22.46 36.80 -44.30
N GLU A 1055 22.06 36.81 -45.57
CA GLU A 1055 22.36 37.93 -46.49
C GLU A 1055 21.43 39.15 -46.30
N LYS A 1056 20.27 38.98 -45.64
CA LYS A 1056 19.25 40.04 -45.50
C LYS A 1056 19.09 40.62 -44.09
N VAL A 1057 19.73 40.05 -43.07
CA VAL A 1057 19.56 40.50 -41.68
C VAL A 1057 20.61 41.55 -41.29
N ALA A 1058 20.22 42.82 -41.35
CA ALA A 1058 20.73 43.83 -40.42
C ALA A 1058 20.18 43.49 -39.02
N ILE A 1059 21.07 43.37 -38.03
CA ILE A 1059 20.78 42.92 -36.67
C ILE A 1059 19.63 43.72 -36.06
N PRO A 1060 18.47 43.12 -35.72
CA PRO A 1060 17.50 43.75 -34.83
C PRO A 1060 18.07 43.70 -33.41
N ALA A 1061 18.06 44.85 -32.73
CA ALA A 1061 18.44 44.92 -31.32
C ALA A 1061 17.59 43.94 -30.48
N PRO A 1062 18.16 43.29 -29.44
CA PRO A 1062 17.44 42.32 -28.63
C PRO A 1062 16.22 42.96 -27.95
N MET A 1063 15.06 42.30 -28.04
CA MET A 1063 13.90 42.64 -27.22
C MET A 1063 14.25 42.38 -25.75
N PHE A 1064 14.54 43.44 -25.01
CA PHE A 1064 14.57 43.39 -23.55
C PHE A 1064 13.15 43.15 -23.04
N PHE A 1065 12.96 42.06 -22.31
CA PHE A 1065 11.81 41.91 -21.42
C PHE A 1065 11.83 43.07 -20.41
N SER A 1066 10.76 43.87 -20.40
CA SER A 1066 10.54 44.94 -19.44
C SER A 1066 10.55 44.38 -18.02
N GLN A 1067 11.42 44.93 -17.17
CA GLN A 1067 11.43 44.71 -15.72
C GLN A 1067 10.05 45.00 -15.10
N PRO A 1068 9.68 44.33 -13.99
CA PRO A 1068 8.48 44.67 -13.23
C PRO A 1068 8.63 46.09 -12.65
N PRO A 1069 7.55 46.88 -12.56
CA PRO A 1069 7.64 48.26 -12.10
C PRO A 1069 8.06 48.31 -10.63
N GLU A 1070 9.13 49.05 -10.34
CA GLU A 1070 9.47 49.45 -8.98
C GLU A 1070 8.28 50.18 -8.33
N LYS A 1071 7.89 49.72 -7.15
CA LYS A 1071 6.93 50.40 -6.26
C LYS A 1071 7.46 51.79 -5.91
N LYS A 1072 6.98 52.82 -6.61
CA LYS A 1072 7.11 54.22 -6.16
C LYS A 1072 6.16 54.47 -5.01
N LYS A 1073 6.72 54.97 -3.90
CA LYS A 1073 5.99 55.55 -2.77
C LYS A 1073 5.03 56.63 -3.27
N GLU A 1074 3.79 56.52 -2.84
CA GLU A 1074 2.79 57.57 -2.92
C GLU A 1074 3.30 58.81 -2.17
N ASN A 1075 3.38 59.93 -2.89
CA ASN A 1075 3.24 61.25 -2.30
C ASN A 1075 2.18 61.98 -3.12
N SER A 1076 1.12 62.34 -2.42
CA SER A 1076 0.01 63.17 -2.84
C SER A 1076 0.46 64.59 -3.20
N SER A 1077 0.06 65.10 -4.37
CA SER A 1077 -0.64 66.40 -4.50
C SER A 1077 -0.86 66.78 -5.97
N GLU A 1078 -2.15 66.96 -6.31
CA GLU A 1078 -2.76 68.05 -7.08
C GLU A 1078 -2.39 68.35 -8.55
N TYR A 1079 -3.48 68.42 -9.36
CA TYR A 1079 -3.80 69.35 -10.47
C TYR A 1079 -2.70 69.60 -11.53
N ASN A 1080 -2.90 69.46 -12.86
CA ASN A 1080 -3.96 70.05 -13.66
C ASN A 1080 -3.73 69.69 -15.16
N HIS A 1081 -4.84 69.54 -15.89
CA HIS A 1081 -5.08 69.81 -17.33
C HIS A 1081 -4.04 69.55 -18.46
N LYS A 1082 -4.57 68.79 -19.44
CA LYS A 1082 -4.76 69.08 -20.90
C LYS A 1082 -3.89 68.34 -21.94
N LYS A 1083 -4.66 67.62 -22.77
CA LYS A 1083 -4.65 67.50 -24.24
C LYS A 1083 -3.68 66.53 -24.95
N VAL A 1084 -4.32 65.46 -25.48
CA VAL A 1084 -4.39 65.07 -26.90
C VAL A 1084 -3.08 65.09 -27.70
N LEU A 1085 -2.55 63.88 -27.97
CA LEU A 1085 -2.55 63.26 -29.30
C LEU A 1085 -2.48 61.74 -29.15
#